data_AF-A0A800F0U8-F1
#
_entry.id   AF-A0A800F0U8-F1
#
_cell.length_a   1.000
_cell.length_b   1.000
_cell.length_c   1.000
_cell.angle_alpha   90.00
_cell.angle_beta   90.00
_cell.angle_gamma   90.00
#
_symmetry.space_group_name_H-M   'P 1'
#
loop_
_entity.id
_entity.type
_entity.pdbx_description
1 polymer ?
#
loop_
_entity_poly.entity_id
_entity_poly.type
_entity_poly.pdbx_seq_one_letter_code
_entity_poly.pdbx_strand_id
1 'polypeptide(L)'
;GTAPQGRIESARTGWPVQAYTRKGEIIISHDPSIYSLRQMNRLYGTTSWTDSSFSNTVGIWPRIASSNDTVYLIYAKGTGGTLDSYLTSFAKSQDGGETWDTVNMILPNINSANGYTRMGGDAYVIAAKDDIVAIVSGNSNNSLRLWKSLDAGVTWNISTIMHAGIEANDTVALSSVTPNAVVSDTIATGVDSSVVTQTTTYDSTTIYGMDSMLIVNDTSTQTLDTISIDSSLTANQVINDTLLTVDSTSSTLTIDTLVTLDTVNINNVTGGIAIDTIVTSTNSAVVSFYEIWNFDGTGAFGTDVDGDLIADTINTSDGGHEILIDNNGKVHVFTGYMRIFDNDAADGWSFFPGMDGVMYWNEDYDADSLKVIGYLRDMDGDNTLDGLATGNIPNYGMALSSMAGAAIDTSTGNIYCVYASAVENSDYYEDPSNPSAQSFRDLFGVYSEDGGLTWTDPVNLTSSARDYYENVFPSVADIADGKVHVIWQRDQEPGTSLEATPDPISENQIVYQAFEYEDFYNAAPNALFEDSINIDVRAKVHFTDLSTGDISSWAWDFGDGFTSDVQNPKHTYLANNTYNVCLTVTNPWGNDQECKNITLDQVGIEEMGMNIGSILPNPANGNIHINLNGNDVNDLNIGIYNILGEMITEEYVNQLNGNMTYSFDISTQAEGVYFVRLQSDKGLISRRIILTE
;
A
#
# COMPACT_ATOMS: atom_id res chain seq x y z
N GLY A 1 2.17 2.90 39.35
CA GLY A 1 2.14 1.91 40.46
C GLY A 1 1.73 0.55 39.90
N THR A 2 1.35 -0.42 40.74
CA THR A 2 0.70 -1.65 40.22
C THR A 2 -0.63 -1.31 39.53
N ALA A 3 -1.03 -2.10 38.52
CA ALA A 3 -2.34 -1.96 37.90
C ALA A 3 -3.48 -2.20 38.93
N PRO A 4 -4.57 -1.43 38.89
CA PRO A 4 -5.71 -1.64 39.79
C PRO A 4 -6.33 -3.02 39.54
N GLN A 5 -6.69 -3.73 40.61
CA GLN A 5 -7.28 -5.08 40.56
C GLN A 5 -8.82 -5.05 40.52
N GLY A 6 -9.41 -3.88 40.28
CA GLY A 6 -10.85 -3.64 40.27
C GLY A 6 -11.14 -2.23 39.77
N ARG A 7 -12.43 -1.92 39.61
CA ARG A 7 -12.93 -0.60 39.19
C ARG A 7 -12.36 0.52 40.05
N ILE A 8 -11.96 1.60 39.40
CA ILE A 8 -11.47 2.83 40.05
C ILE A 8 -12.59 3.87 40.18
N GLU A 9 -13.62 3.73 39.35
CA GLU A 9 -14.84 4.51 39.30
C GLU A 9 -15.94 3.91 40.21
N SER A 10 -16.64 4.75 40.97
CA SER A 10 -17.75 4.33 41.83
C SER A 10 -19.10 4.16 41.12
N ALA A 11 -19.18 4.50 39.82
CA ALA A 11 -20.33 4.24 38.96
C ALA A 11 -19.85 3.99 37.52
N ARG A 12 -20.61 3.21 36.74
CA ARG A 12 -20.21 2.83 35.37
C ARG A 12 -20.20 4.07 34.44
N THR A 13 -19.02 4.44 33.97
CA THR A 13 -18.80 5.51 32.98
C THR A 13 -18.33 4.95 31.62
N GLY A 14 -18.33 5.79 30.58
CA GLY A 14 -17.76 5.51 29.25
C GLY A 14 -16.89 6.66 28.72
N TRP A 15 -16.22 6.45 27.57
CA TRP A 15 -15.19 7.35 27.02
C TRP A 15 -14.18 7.80 28.09
N PRO A 16 -13.40 6.88 28.69
CA PRO A 16 -12.29 7.25 29.55
C PRO A 16 -11.15 7.84 28.70
N VAL A 17 -10.66 9.01 29.09
CA VAL A 17 -9.45 9.63 28.53
C VAL A 17 -8.47 9.92 29.66
N GLN A 18 -7.18 9.73 29.42
CA GLN A 18 -6.14 9.77 30.44
C GLN A 18 -5.07 10.81 30.09
N ALA A 19 -4.57 11.51 31.11
CA ALA A 19 -3.39 12.36 30.99
C ALA A 19 -2.41 12.11 32.15
N TYR A 20 -1.16 12.51 31.94
CA TYR A 20 -0.04 12.26 32.84
C TYR A 20 0.63 13.58 33.23
N THR A 21 0.83 13.78 34.53
CA THR A 21 1.47 14.97 35.09
C THR A 21 2.61 14.58 36.01
N ARG A 22 3.46 15.53 36.42
CA ARG A 22 4.54 15.25 37.37
C ARG A 22 4.00 14.92 38.77
N LYS A 23 2.77 15.37 39.07
CA LYS A 23 2.01 15.01 40.28
C LYS A 23 1.41 13.60 40.24
N GLY A 24 1.07 13.07 39.06
CA GLY A 24 0.37 11.79 38.92
C GLY A 24 -0.49 11.67 37.66
N GLU A 25 -1.41 10.72 37.70
CA GLU A 25 -2.33 10.40 36.60
C GLU A 25 -3.72 10.99 36.87
N ILE A 26 -4.34 11.48 35.81
CA ILE A 26 -5.74 11.90 35.79
C ILE A 26 -6.48 11.14 34.68
N ILE A 27 -7.66 10.61 35.01
CA ILE A 27 -8.61 10.04 34.06
C ILE A 27 -9.88 10.87 34.14
N ILE A 28 -10.42 11.25 32.99
CA ILE A 28 -11.76 11.83 32.85
C ILE A 28 -12.63 10.86 32.06
N SER A 29 -13.84 10.61 32.52
CA SER A 29 -14.84 9.81 31.80
C SER A 29 -16.22 10.47 31.94
N HIS A 30 -17.21 10.03 31.16
CA HIS A 30 -18.58 10.53 31.30
C HIS A 30 -19.54 9.46 31.83
N ASP A 31 -20.45 9.87 32.70
CA ASP A 31 -21.60 9.09 33.13
C ASP A 31 -22.77 9.39 32.18
N PRO A 32 -23.18 8.47 31.29
CA PRO A 32 -24.26 8.71 30.33
C PRO A 32 -25.65 8.76 30.97
N SER A 33 -25.81 8.31 32.23
CA SER A 33 -27.11 8.29 32.90
C SER A 33 -27.52 9.67 33.44
N ILE A 34 -26.54 10.53 33.72
CA ILE A 34 -26.71 11.90 34.23
C ILE A 34 -25.98 12.95 33.39
N TYR A 35 -25.40 12.54 32.26
CA TYR A 35 -24.62 13.36 31.33
C TYR A 35 -23.55 14.22 32.02
N SER A 36 -22.77 13.63 32.93
CA SER A 36 -21.78 14.37 33.74
C SER A 36 -20.38 13.80 33.62
N LEU A 37 -19.37 14.66 33.68
CA LEU A 37 -17.97 14.24 33.72
C LEU A 37 -17.53 13.82 35.13
N ARG A 38 -16.77 12.72 35.17
CA ARG A 38 -16.18 12.11 36.35
C ARG A 38 -14.66 12.18 36.23
N GLN A 39 -14.00 12.52 37.32
CA GLN A 39 -12.55 12.65 37.42
C GLN A 39 -12.01 11.67 38.44
N MET A 40 -11.09 10.82 38.01
CA MET A 40 -10.35 9.89 38.85
C MET A 40 -8.86 10.23 38.83
N ASN A 41 -8.24 10.34 40.01
CA ASN A 41 -6.84 10.76 40.12
C ASN A 41 -6.02 9.73 40.91
N ARG A 42 -4.76 9.54 40.52
CA ARG A 42 -3.75 8.77 41.27
C ARG A 42 -2.46 9.55 41.37
N LEU A 43 -2.03 9.87 42.59
CA LEU A 43 -0.75 10.54 42.83
C LEU A 43 0.43 9.64 42.44
N TYR A 44 1.48 10.24 41.89
CA TYR A 44 2.70 9.56 41.48
C TYR A 44 3.30 8.74 42.63
N GLY A 45 3.75 7.53 42.33
CA GLY A 45 4.30 6.59 43.33
C GLY A 45 3.26 5.93 44.26
N THR A 46 1.97 6.28 44.15
CA THR A 46 0.90 5.66 44.97
C THR A 46 0.12 4.57 44.22
N THR A 47 -0.77 3.89 44.93
CA THR A 47 -1.68 2.85 44.39
C THR A 47 -3.16 3.19 44.60
N SER A 48 -3.47 4.27 45.31
CA SER A 48 -4.84 4.66 45.67
C SER A 48 -5.40 5.64 44.64
N TRP A 49 -6.64 5.39 44.20
CA TRP A 49 -7.39 6.28 43.34
C TRP A 49 -8.38 7.11 44.17
N THR A 50 -8.59 8.37 43.79
CA THR A 50 -9.77 9.16 44.16
C THR A 50 -10.74 9.21 42.99
N ASP A 51 -12.04 9.38 43.27
CA ASP A 51 -13.10 9.53 42.27
C ASP A 51 -14.02 10.67 42.72
N SER A 52 -14.37 11.56 41.78
CA SER A 52 -15.09 12.81 42.04
C SER A 52 -15.83 13.28 40.78
N SER A 53 -16.88 14.10 40.96
CA SER A 53 -17.46 14.84 39.83
C SER A 53 -16.50 15.94 39.39
N PHE A 54 -16.18 16.00 38.08
CA PHE A 54 -15.28 16.99 37.50
C PHE A 54 -15.80 18.44 37.71
N SER A 55 -17.10 18.65 37.52
CA SER A 55 -17.77 19.91 37.87
C SER A 55 -19.28 19.71 38.00
N ASN A 56 -20.02 20.77 38.35
CA ASN A 56 -21.49 20.79 38.30
C ASN A 56 -22.06 20.93 36.87
N THR A 57 -21.23 20.72 35.83
CA THR A 57 -21.64 20.90 34.42
C THR A 57 -22.06 19.59 33.79
N VAL A 58 -23.10 19.64 32.96
CA VAL A 58 -23.44 18.59 32.00
C VAL A 58 -22.36 18.56 30.91
N GLY A 59 -21.74 17.39 30.69
CA GLY A 59 -20.70 17.19 29.69
C GLY A 59 -20.42 15.72 29.40
N ILE A 60 -20.12 15.40 28.15
CA ILE A 60 -19.82 14.05 27.64
C ILE A 60 -18.69 14.07 26.61
N TRP A 61 -18.25 12.88 26.18
CA TRP A 61 -17.22 12.67 25.14
C TRP A 61 -15.92 13.47 25.37
N PRO A 62 -15.31 13.40 26.57
CA PRO A 62 -14.10 14.15 26.86
C PRO A 62 -12.94 13.78 25.92
N ARG A 63 -12.04 14.73 25.64
CA ARG A 63 -10.66 14.52 25.17
C ARG A 63 -9.72 15.37 26.03
N ILE A 64 -8.55 14.85 26.35
CA ILE A 64 -7.65 15.43 27.35
C ILE A 64 -6.22 15.51 26.79
N ALA A 65 -5.49 16.55 27.16
CA ALA A 65 -4.06 16.68 26.90
C ALA A 65 -3.36 17.26 28.14
N SER A 66 -2.06 17.05 28.27
CA SER A 66 -1.28 17.58 29.40
C SER A 66 0.11 18.03 28.99
N SER A 67 0.53 19.18 29.50
CA SER A 67 1.89 19.69 29.40
C SER A 67 2.40 19.99 30.80
N ASN A 68 3.44 19.26 31.24
CA ASN A 68 4.00 19.32 32.60
C ASN A 68 2.98 18.99 33.71
N ASP A 69 2.43 20.01 34.39
CA ASP A 69 1.34 19.87 35.37
C ASP A 69 0.08 20.63 34.93
N THR A 70 0.10 21.25 33.73
CA THR A 70 -1.09 21.86 33.13
C THR A 70 -1.88 20.78 32.39
N VAL A 71 -3.17 20.67 32.70
CA VAL A 71 -4.10 19.73 32.08
C VAL A 71 -5.16 20.53 31.32
N TYR A 72 -5.40 20.12 30.08
CA TYR A 72 -6.39 20.70 29.18
C TYR A 72 -7.45 19.65 28.87
N LEU A 73 -8.71 20.05 28.88
CA LEU A 73 -9.84 19.18 28.62
C LEU A 73 -10.80 19.85 27.64
N ILE A 74 -11.24 19.10 26.64
CA ILE A 74 -12.37 19.47 25.78
C ILE A 74 -13.49 18.45 25.89
N TYR A 75 -14.74 18.91 25.80
CA TYR A 75 -15.93 18.05 25.90
C TYR A 75 -17.16 18.71 25.26
N ALA A 76 -18.09 17.90 24.77
CA ALA A 76 -19.40 18.35 24.36
C ALA A 76 -20.23 18.73 25.60
N LYS A 77 -20.67 19.99 25.68
CA LYS A 77 -21.41 20.53 26.83
C LYS A 77 -22.92 20.40 26.67
N GLY A 78 -23.62 20.29 27.80
CA GLY A 78 -25.07 20.44 27.87
C GLY A 78 -25.55 21.49 28.87
N THR A 79 -26.87 21.69 28.89
CA THR A 79 -27.60 22.58 29.79
C THR A 79 -28.83 21.85 30.34
N GLY A 80 -29.05 21.89 31.65
CA GLY A 80 -30.32 21.43 32.26
C GLY A 80 -30.64 19.93 32.12
N GLY A 81 -29.63 19.08 31.92
CA GLY A 81 -29.82 17.64 31.67
C GLY A 81 -30.01 17.28 30.19
N THR A 82 -29.88 18.25 29.29
CA THR A 82 -29.96 18.08 27.83
C THR A 82 -28.63 18.50 27.21
N LEU A 83 -28.18 17.80 26.16
CA LEU A 83 -27.04 18.25 25.36
C LEU A 83 -27.47 19.47 24.54
N ASP A 84 -26.74 20.58 24.67
CA ASP A 84 -27.20 21.90 24.25
C ASP A 84 -26.23 22.44 23.20
N SER A 85 -26.66 22.50 21.95
CA SER A 85 -25.88 22.90 20.76
C SER A 85 -24.60 22.11 20.42
N TYR A 86 -24.22 21.08 21.21
CA TYR A 86 -23.02 20.24 21.00
C TYR A 86 -21.68 21.01 20.91
N LEU A 87 -21.62 22.27 21.36
CA LEU A 87 -20.40 23.07 21.23
C LEU A 87 -19.31 22.59 22.17
N THR A 88 -18.10 22.37 21.62
CA THR A 88 -16.93 21.96 22.39
C THR A 88 -16.55 23.04 23.38
N SER A 89 -16.62 22.67 24.65
CA SER A 89 -16.19 23.46 25.78
C SER A 89 -14.78 23.08 26.19
N PHE A 90 -13.96 24.09 26.42
CA PHE A 90 -12.61 24.00 26.94
C PHE A 90 -12.58 24.22 28.46
N ALA A 91 -11.73 23.45 29.13
CA ALA A 91 -11.38 23.61 30.53
C ALA A 91 -9.87 23.42 30.72
N LYS A 92 -9.32 24.09 31.73
CA LYS A 92 -7.89 24.08 32.07
C LYS A 92 -7.68 24.00 33.58
N SER A 93 -6.70 23.21 33.98
CA SER A 93 -6.12 23.15 35.31
C SER A 93 -4.61 23.41 35.21
N GLN A 94 -4.05 24.22 36.09
CA GLN A 94 -2.60 24.48 36.16
C GLN A 94 -1.87 23.67 37.26
N ASP A 95 -2.57 22.78 37.96
CA ASP A 95 -2.10 22.11 39.17
C ASP A 95 -2.29 20.58 39.16
N GLY A 96 -2.31 19.96 37.98
CA GLY A 96 -2.47 18.53 37.79
C GLY A 96 -3.91 18.01 37.98
N GLY A 97 -4.90 18.89 37.81
CA GLY A 97 -6.31 18.58 37.99
C GLY A 97 -6.83 18.69 39.42
N GLU A 98 -6.06 19.26 40.36
CA GLU A 98 -6.54 19.51 41.73
C GLU A 98 -7.58 20.64 41.75
N THR A 99 -7.39 21.68 40.94
CA THR A 99 -8.34 22.76 40.70
C THR A 99 -8.39 23.14 39.21
N TRP A 100 -9.53 23.69 38.77
CA TRP A 100 -9.77 24.04 37.37
C TRP A 100 -9.99 25.55 37.23
N ASP A 101 -8.96 26.25 36.74
CA ASP A 101 -8.91 27.71 36.55
C ASP A 101 -9.87 28.21 35.48
N THR A 102 -10.20 27.35 34.51
CA THR A 102 -11.15 27.62 33.44
C THR A 102 -12.04 26.40 33.25
N VAL A 103 -13.35 26.62 33.17
CA VAL A 103 -14.37 25.58 32.92
C VAL A 103 -15.44 26.19 32.02
N ASN A 104 -15.93 25.44 31.03
CA ASN A 104 -16.98 25.86 30.09
C ASN A 104 -16.64 27.07 29.20
N MET A 105 -15.36 27.27 28.84
CA MET A 105 -15.00 28.24 27.80
C MET A 105 -15.41 27.68 26.44
N ILE A 106 -16.31 28.37 25.72
CA ILE A 106 -16.60 28.05 24.33
C ILE A 106 -15.43 28.58 23.47
N LEU A 107 -14.89 27.75 22.58
CA LEU A 107 -13.78 28.17 21.71
C LEU A 107 -14.25 29.32 20.79
N PRO A 108 -13.38 30.30 20.45
CA PRO A 108 -13.78 31.38 19.55
C PRO A 108 -14.26 30.82 18.21
N ASN A 109 -15.29 31.43 17.62
CA ASN A 109 -15.90 31.00 16.35
C ASN A 109 -16.52 29.58 16.30
N ILE A 110 -16.52 28.78 17.37
CA ILE A 110 -17.27 27.50 17.40
C ILE A 110 -18.74 27.79 17.76
N ASN A 111 -19.57 28.02 16.73
CA ASN A 111 -21.00 28.32 16.86
C ASN A 111 -21.75 28.09 15.55
N SER A 112 -23.08 28.10 15.63
CA SER A 112 -23.98 27.79 14.50
C SER A 112 -23.94 28.79 13.34
N ALA A 113 -23.43 30.01 13.52
CA ALA A 113 -23.24 30.94 12.40
C ALA A 113 -22.03 30.55 11.52
N ASN A 114 -21.14 29.68 12.02
CA ASN A 114 -19.95 29.19 11.33
C ASN A 114 -20.03 27.66 11.08
N GLY A 115 -21.24 27.15 10.81
CA GLY A 115 -21.52 25.72 10.56
C GLY A 115 -21.79 24.87 11.81
N TYR A 116 -21.09 25.13 12.91
CA TYR A 116 -21.10 24.28 14.13
C TYR A 116 -22.45 24.18 14.82
N THR A 117 -23.22 23.16 14.46
CA THR A 117 -24.60 22.92 14.92
C THR A 117 -24.84 21.54 15.54
N ARG A 118 -24.06 20.51 15.17
CA ARG A 118 -24.26 19.10 15.57
C ARG A 118 -22.93 18.32 15.63
N MET A 119 -22.04 18.67 16.56
CA MET A 119 -20.74 17.99 16.65
C MET A 119 -20.86 16.61 17.32
N GLY A 120 -20.30 15.59 16.67
CA GLY A 120 -20.21 14.23 17.21
C GLY A 120 -19.13 14.10 18.28
N GLY A 121 -19.17 13.01 19.05
CA GLY A 121 -18.22 12.75 20.14
C GLY A 121 -16.78 12.53 19.70
N ASP A 122 -16.56 12.26 18.42
CA ASP A 122 -15.25 11.90 17.85
C ASP A 122 -14.71 12.97 16.90
N ALA A 123 -15.57 13.92 16.50
CA ALA A 123 -15.28 15.06 15.61
C ALA A 123 -14.38 16.15 16.23
N TYR A 124 -13.57 15.81 17.24
CA TYR A 124 -12.57 16.70 17.84
C TYR A 124 -11.48 15.96 18.61
N VAL A 125 -10.28 16.54 18.60
CA VAL A 125 -9.07 16.06 19.29
C VAL A 125 -8.27 17.23 19.85
N ILE A 126 -7.42 16.99 20.86
CA ILE A 126 -6.57 18.01 21.50
C ILE A 126 -5.16 17.45 21.77
N ALA A 127 -4.14 18.25 21.47
CA ALA A 127 -2.77 18.05 21.93
C ALA A 127 -2.23 19.29 22.66
N ALA A 128 -1.21 19.10 23.49
CA ALA A 128 -0.53 20.19 24.17
C ALA A 128 0.97 19.91 24.36
N LYS A 129 1.81 20.91 24.11
CA LYS A 129 3.26 20.83 24.25
C LYS A 129 3.81 22.18 24.69
N ASP A 130 4.51 22.20 25.82
CA ASP A 130 4.89 23.43 26.51
C ASP A 130 3.68 24.37 26.72
N ASP A 131 3.72 25.61 26.23
CA ASP A 131 2.60 26.57 26.27
C ASP A 131 1.66 26.46 25.03
N ILE A 132 1.98 25.59 24.06
CA ILE A 132 1.15 25.37 22.87
C ILE A 132 -0.01 24.43 23.21
N VAL A 133 -1.22 24.82 22.81
CA VAL A 133 -2.41 23.97 22.87
C VAL A 133 -3.06 23.99 21.48
N ALA A 134 -3.28 22.82 20.91
CA ALA A 134 -3.86 22.66 19.58
C ALA A 134 -5.13 21.81 19.69
N ILE A 135 -6.23 22.30 19.14
CA ILE A 135 -7.51 21.61 19.08
C ILE A 135 -7.94 21.57 17.63
N VAL A 136 -8.23 20.38 17.10
CA VAL A 136 -8.83 20.21 15.78
C VAL A 136 -10.28 19.78 15.96
N SER A 137 -11.19 20.34 15.16
CA SER A 137 -12.58 19.90 15.11
C SER A 137 -13.21 20.14 13.74
N GLY A 138 -14.01 19.17 13.30
CA GLY A 138 -14.70 19.13 12.01
C GLY A 138 -15.28 17.74 11.75
N ASN A 139 -16.17 17.64 10.77
CA ASN A 139 -16.67 16.38 10.21
C ASN A 139 -17.42 16.69 8.90
N SER A 140 -18.13 15.71 8.35
CA SER A 140 -18.96 15.84 7.16
C SER A 140 -19.95 17.02 7.09
N ASN A 141 -20.32 17.62 8.22
CA ASN A 141 -21.25 18.74 8.30
C ASN A 141 -20.58 20.05 8.75
N ASN A 142 -19.26 20.05 9.03
CA ASN A 142 -18.56 21.16 9.67
C ASN A 142 -17.10 21.22 9.22
N SER A 143 -16.67 22.38 8.69
CA SER A 143 -15.31 22.60 8.22
C SER A 143 -14.27 22.17 9.27
N LEU A 144 -13.24 21.46 8.81
CA LEU A 144 -12.13 21.02 9.65
C LEU A 144 -11.24 22.22 9.94
N ARG A 145 -11.16 22.60 11.21
CA ARG A 145 -10.42 23.79 11.65
C ARG A 145 -9.48 23.46 12.81
N LEU A 146 -8.33 24.13 12.82
CA LEU A 146 -7.35 24.14 13.90
C LEU A 146 -7.54 25.41 14.74
N TRP A 147 -7.78 25.24 16.03
CA TRP A 147 -7.61 26.26 17.06
C TRP A 147 -6.24 26.07 17.71
N LYS A 148 -5.34 27.03 17.55
CA LYS A 148 -4.01 27.00 18.14
C LYS A 148 -3.79 28.16 19.10
N SER A 149 -3.46 27.82 20.34
CA SER A 149 -2.99 28.75 21.36
C SER A 149 -1.47 28.62 21.53
N LEU A 150 -0.80 29.75 21.81
CA LEU A 150 0.63 29.81 22.13
C LEU A 150 0.89 30.30 23.57
N ASP A 151 -0.17 30.40 24.38
CA ASP A 151 -0.17 31.00 25.72
C ASP A 151 -1.01 30.18 26.72
N ALA A 152 -0.93 28.85 26.61
CA ALA A 152 -1.63 27.88 27.44
C ALA A 152 -3.16 28.07 27.43
N GLY A 153 -3.75 28.31 26.27
CA GLY A 153 -5.20 28.42 26.05
C GLY A 153 -5.83 29.76 26.45
N VAL A 154 -5.06 30.86 26.53
CA VAL A 154 -5.57 32.20 26.87
C VAL A 154 -6.04 32.95 25.63
N THR A 155 -5.29 32.91 24.55
CA THR A 155 -5.64 33.39 23.21
C THR A 155 -5.56 32.27 22.18
N TRP A 156 -6.32 32.41 21.09
CA TRP A 156 -6.48 31.38 20.06
C TRP A 156 -6.42 32.00 18.67
N ASN A 157 -5.56 31.46 17.82
CA ASN A 157 -5.61 31.63 16.37
C ASN A 157 -6.42 30.49 15.76
N ILE A 158 -7.05 30.73 14.61
CA ILE A 158 -7.90 29.75 13.92
C ILE A 158 -7.47 29.66 12.46
N SER A 159 -7.22 28.44 11.99
CA SER A 159 -6.93 28.12 10.59
C SER A 159 -7.95 27.12 10.07
N THR A 160 -8.42 27.28 8.82
CA THR A 160 -9.16 26.21 8.13
C THR A 160 -8.16 25.23 7.54
N ILE A 161 -8.38 23.95 7.81
CA ILE A 161 -7.67 22.82 7.20
C ILE A 161 -8.44 22.35 5.97
N MET A 162 -9.77 22.18 6.10
CA MET A 162 -10.67 21.77 5.02
C MET A 162 -12.03 22.44 5.19
N HIS A 163 -12.61 22.97 4.13
CA HIS A 163 -13.98 23.49 4.13
C HIS A 163 -15.00 22.35 3.99
N ALA A 164 -16.12 22.42 4.73
CA ALA A 164 -17.24 21.47 4.57
C ALA A 164 -18.29 22.06 3.63
N GLY A 165 -18.06 21.92 2.32
CA GLY A 165 -18.94 22.44 1.28
C GLY A 165 -19.13 23.96 1.34
N ILE A 166 -20.28 24.45 0.89
CA ILE A 166 -20.63 25.89 0.92
C ILE A 166 -21.03 26.27 2.35
N GLU A 167 -20.25 27.13 3.02
CA GLU A 167 -20.69 27.70 4.30
C GLU A 167 -21.78 28.77 4.04
N ALA A 168 -22.76 28.88 4.94
CA ALA A 168 -23.86 29.84 4.80
C ALA A 168 -23.45 31.34 4.77
N ASN A 169 -22.16 31.62 5.03
CA ASN A 169 -21.54 32.94 4.94
C ASN A 169 -20.46 33.03 3.84
N ASP A 170 -20.27 31.99 3.02
CA ASP A 170 -19.53 32.08 1.77
C ASP A 170 -20.35 32.89 0.78
N THR A 171 -20.41 34.20 1.01
CA THR A 171 -20.40 35.14 -0.10
C THR A 171 -19.10 34.89 -0.84
N VAL A 172 -19.12 33.97 -1.81
CA VAL A 172 -18.11 33.88 -2.87
C VAL A 172 -17.89 35.30 -3.34
N ALA A 173 -16.73 35.85 -3.01
CA ALA A 173 -16.38 37.15 -3.49
C ALA A 173 -16.21 36.98 -5.00
N LEU A 174 -17.20 37.47 -5.75
CA LEU A 174 -17.09 37.77 -7.19
C LEU A 174 -16.10 38.94 -7.41
N SER A 175 -14.99 38.93 -6.68
CA SER A 175 -13.78 39.69 -6.93
C SER A 175 -13.05 39.07 -8.12
N SER A 176 -13.60 39.34 -9.29
CA SER A 176 -12.86 39.36 -10.56
C SER A 176 -12.06 38.10 -10.90
N VAL A 177 -12.73 36.94 -10.98
CA VAL A 177 -12.31 35.93 -11.97
C VAL A 177 -12.70 36.46 -13.35
N THR A 178 -11.81 37.23 -13.97
CA THR A 178 -11.85 37.36 -15.44
C THR A 178 -11.53 35.98 -16.02
N PRO A 179 -12.38 35.39 -16.87
CA PRO A 179 -12.15 34.06 -17.42
C PRO A 179 -10.96 34.09 -18.39
N ASN A 180 -9.76 33.87 -17.84
CA ASN A 180 -8.48 34.02 -18.55
C ASN A 180 -7.36 33.14 -17.95
N ALA A 181 -7.71 32.14 -17.13
CA ALA A 181 -6.80 31.09 -16.71
C ALA A 181 -6.87 29.92 -17.71
N VAL A 182 -6.30 30.12 -18.90
CA VAL A 182 -6.04 29.01 -19.83
C VAL A 182 -4.87 28.21 -19.28
N VAL A 183 -5.15 27.08 -18.62
CA VAL A 183 -4.13 26.08 -18.30
C VAL A 183 -3.90 25.25 -19.56
N SER A 184 -2.84 25.57 -20.30
CA SER A 184 -2.44 24.85 -21.49
C SER A 184 -1.63 23.61 -21.11
N ASP A 185 -2.31 22.49 -20.87
CA ASP A 185 -1.60 21.21 -20.72
C ASP A 185 -1.19 20.65 -22.10
N THR A 186 0.07 20.24 -22.22
CA THR A 186 0.72 19.89 -23.49
C THR A 186 1.01 18.40 -23.51
N ILE A 187 0.01 17.59 -23.86
CA ILE A 187 0.16 16.14 -23.94
C ILE A 187 1.04 15.76 -25.14
N ALA A 188 2.24 15.24 -24.87
CA ALA A 188 3.11 14.62 -25.87
C ALA A 188 2.47 13.32 -26.42
N THR A 189 2.56 13.07 -27.72
CA THR A 189 1.57 12.26 -28.46
C THR A 189 1.72 10.72 -28.42
N GLY A 190 0.55 10.03 -28.24
CA GLY A 190 0.27 8.56 -28.38
C GLY A 190 -1.22 8.14 -28.25
N VAL A 191 -1.75 6.96 -28.63
CA VAL A 191 -1.27 5.70 -29.30
C VAL A 191 -2.14 5.35 -30.55
N ASP A 192 -1.59 5.08 -31.73
CA ASP A 192 -1.46 3.76 -32.40
C ASP A 192 -2.70 2.87 -32.26
N SER A 193 -3.65 3.09 -33.16
CA SER A 193 -5.03 2.62 -33.06
C SER A 193 -5.31 1.46 -34.01
N SER A 194 -5.44 0.25 -33.45
CA SER A 194 -6.08 -0.86 -34.17
C SER A 194 -6.81 -1.83 -33.24
N VAL A 195 -7.98 -2.31 -33.69
CA VAL A 195 -8.77 -3.45 -33.14
C VAL A 195 -9.48 -3.12 -31.80
N VAL A 196 -10.79 -2.84 -31.69
CA VAL A 196 -11.98 -3.67 -32.00
C VAL A 196 -13.24 -2.79 -32.09
N THR A 197 -14.12 -3.00 -33.07
CA THR A 197 -15.54 -2.61 -32.97
C THR A 197 -16.36 -3.78 -32.41
N GLN A 198 -17.01 -3.63 -31.26
CA GLN A 198 -18.07 -4.53 -30.82
C GLN A 198 -19.25 -3.74 -30.25
N THR A 199 -20.40 -3.87 -30.91
CA THR A 199 -21.67 -3.30 -30.45
C THR A 199 -22.41 -4.36 -29.66
N THR A 200 -22.65 -4.11 -28.38
CA THR A 200 -23.40 -5.05 -27.52
C THR A 200 -24.45 -4.32 -26.71
N THR A 201 -25.73 -4.64 -26.96
CA THR A 201 -26.87 -4.11 -26.22
C THR A 201 -27.04 -4.87 -24.92
N TYR A 202 -27.17 -4.19 -23.76
CA TYR A 202 -27.45 -4.86 -22.48
C TYR A 202 -28.52 -4.17 -21.61
N ASP A 203 -28.97 -4.95 -20.63
CA ASP A 203 -30.21 -4.83 -19.86
C ASP A 203 -30.06 -3.94 -18.61
N SER A 204 -31.16 -3.34 -18.15
CA SER A 204 -31.15 -2.28 -17.14
C SER A 204 -31.25 -2.81 -15.70
N THR A 205 -30.15 -3.34 -15.16
CA THR A 205 -30.00 -3.61 -13.72
C THR A 205 -28.54 -3.53 -13.27
N THR A 206 -28.33 -2.97 -12.07
CA THR A 206 -27.06 -2.83 -11.32
C THR A 206 -26.37 -1.47 -11.49
N ILE A 207 -26.02 -0.85 -10.36
CA ILE A 207 -25.38 0.47 -10.20
C ILE A 207 -24.12 0.26 -9.36
N TYR A 208 -22.99 0.81 -9.80
CA TYR A 208 -21.76 0.99 -9.04
C TYR A 208 -21.06 2.28 -9.53
N GLY A 209 -20.00 2.72 -8.87
CA GLY A 209 -19.22 3.91 -9.24
C GLY A 209 -17.89 3.96 -8.50
N MET A 210 -16.99 4.85 -8.92
CA MET A 210 -15.81 5.43 -8.21
C MET A 210 -14.80 5.94 -9.25
N ASP A 211 -13.98 6.94 -8.90
CA ASP A 211 -12.65 7.12 -9.52
C ASP A 211 -11.68 8.08 -8.75
N SER A 212 -10.40 8.04 -9.14
CA SER A 212 -9.20 8.41 -8.35
C SER A 212 -8.23 9.43 -9.04
N MET A 213 -7.05 9.70 -8.44
CA MET A 213 -6.19 10.89 -8.63
C MET A 213 -4.75 10.58 -9.10
N LEU A 214 -4.08 11.52 -9.80
CA LEU A 214 -2.79 11.36 -10.51
C LEU A 214 -1.68 12.36 -10.05
N ILE A 215 -0.40 11.99 -10.15
CA ILE A 215 0.79 12.85 -9.88
C ILE A 215 1.82 12.72 -11.02
N VAL A 216 2.44 13.84 -11.47
CA VAL A 216 3.51 13.86 -12.51
C VAL A 216 4.59 14.92 -12.21
N ASN A 217 5.85 14.64 -12.58
CA ASN A 217 7.00 15.58 -12.56
C ASN A 217 7.38 16.03 -13.99
N ASP A 218 7.77 17.30 -14.18
CA ASP A 218 8.13 17.89 -15.50
C ASP A 218 9.59 18.42 -15.58
N THR A 219 10.16 18.34 -16.80
CA THR A 219 11.23 19.25 -17.25
C THR A 219 11.17 19.52 -18.78
N SER A 220 10.89 20.78 -19.19
CA SER A 220 11.63 21.61 -20.19
C SER A 220 10.79 22.41 -21.23
N THR A 221 11.43 23.27 -22.05
CA THR A 221 10.91 24.61 -22.41
C THR A 221 10.77 24.98 -23.92
N GLN A 222 9.93 26.00 -24.21
CA GLN A 222 9.91 26.94 -25.38
C GLN A 222 9.33 26.42 -26.74
N THR A 223 8.71 27.21 -27.66
CA THR A 223 8.56 28.69 -27.86
C THR A 223 7.27 29.07 -28.66
N LEU A 224 6.94 30.37 -28.79
CA LEU A 224 5.67 30.96 -29.31
C LEU A 224 5.62 31.37 -30.81
N ASP A 225 4.41 31.40 -31.39
CA ASP A 225 3.92 32.45 -32.33
C ASP A 225 2.36 32.52 -32.29
N THR A 226 1.70 33.64 -32.68
CA THR A 226 0.24 33.82 -32.42
C THR A 226 -0.52 34.67 -33.47
N ILE A 227 -1.78 34.33 -33.77
CA ILE A 227 -2.72 35.11 -34.60
C ILE A 227 -3.93 35.56 -33.74
N SER A 228 -4.40 36.80 -33.94
CA SER A 228 -5.55 37.38 -33.21
C SER A 228 -6.68 37.83 -34.14
N ILE A 229 -7.93 37.59 -33.74
CA ILE A 229 -9.16 37.96 -34.47
C ILE A 229 -10.02 38.92 -33.63
N ASP A 230 -10.70 39.88 -34.27
CA ASP A 230 -11.53 40.93 -33.66
C ASP A 230 -12.91 41.05 -34.35
N SER A 231 -13.91 41.43 -33.55
CA SER A 231 -15.30 41.83 -33.86
C SER A 231 -15.54 42.79 -35.05
N SER A 232 -14.51 43.37 -35.67
CA SER A 232 -14.64 44.32 -36.80
C SER A 232 -14.82 43.65 -38.19
N LEU A 233 -14.72 42.33 -38.29
CA LEU A 233 -14.86 41.56 -39.54
C LEU A 233 -16.33 41.50 -40.01
N THR A 234 -16.58 41.94 -41.25
CA THR A 234 -17.96 42.16 -41.77
C THR A 234 -18.30 41.44 -43.09
N ALA A 235 -17.37 40.70 -43.70
CA ALA A 235 -17.63 39.71 -44.77
C ALA A 235 -16.40 38.84 -45.03
N ASN A 236 -16.61 37.66 -45.63
CA ASN A 236 -15.61 36.63 -45.95
C ASN A 236 -14.21 37.17 -46.30
N GLN A 237 -13.20 36.66 -45.60
CA GLN A 237 -11.79 36.85 -45.95
C GLN A 237 -11.12 35.52 -46.31
N VAL A 238 -10.09 35.63 -47.15
CA VAL A 238 -9.18 34.52 -47.46
C VAL A 238 -7.86 34.79 -46.74
N ILE A 239 -7.43 33.84 -45.91
CA ILE A 239 -6.13 33.87 -45.23
C ILE A 239 -5.46 32.52 -45.50
N ASN A 240 -4.21 32.56 -45.99
CA ASN A 240 -3.45 31.38 -46.42
C ASN A 240 -4.30 30.39 -47.25
N ASP A 241 -4.84 30.88 -48.37
CA ASP A 241 -5.67 30.16 -49.35
C ASP A 241 -6.95 29.48 -48.81
N THR A 242 -7.31 29.70 -47.54
CA THR A 242 -8.52 29.15 -46.90
C THR A 242 -9.60 30.22 -46.81
N LEU A 243 -10.83 29.90 -47.24
CA LEU A 243 -11.97 30.82 -47.26
C LEU A 243 -12.81 30.69 -45.99
N LEU A 244 -12.79 31.72 -45.14
CA LEU A 244 -13.69 31.80 -43.98
C LEU A 244 -15.04 32.39 -44.41
N THR A 245 -16.12 31.69 -44.07
CA THR A 245 -17.50 32.10 -44.40
C THR A 245 -18.28 32.37 -43.13
N VAL A 246 -18.85 33.56 -42.99
CA VAL A 246 -19.68 33.96 -41.84
C VAL A 246 -21.14 33.97 -42.28
N ASP A 247 -21.98 33.13 -41.66
CA ASP A 247 -23.44 33.26 -41.83
C ASP A 247 -23.91 34.54 -41.12
N SER A 248 -24.68 35.36 -41.82
CA SER A 248 -25.21 36.62 -41.30
C SER A 248 -26.53 36.46 -40.52
N THR A 249 -27.04 35.23 -40.39
CA THR A 249 -28.31 34.93 -39.70
C THR A 249 -28.16 34.05 -38.45
N SER A 250 -26.99 33.43 -38.25
CA SER A 250 -26.65 32.68 -37.05
C SER A 250 -25.30 33.18 -36.51
N SER A 251 -25.16 33.32 -35.18
CA SER A 251 -23.94 33.85 -34.54
C SER A 251 -22.80 32.82 -34.48
N THR A 252 -22.66 32.00 -35.53
CA THR A 252 -21.82 30.81 -35.59
C THR A 252 -20.89 30.86 -36.79
N LEU A 253 -19.59 30.63 -36.53
CA LEU A 253 -18.55 30.56 -37.56
C LEU A 253 -18.31 29.09 -37.93
N THR A 254 -18.37 28.75 -39.21
CA THR A 254 -18.09 27.39 -39.70
C THR A 254 -16.78 27.37 -40.51
N ILE A 255 -15.86 26.49 -40.14
CA ILE A 255 -14.57 26.28 -40.82
C ILE A 255 -14.65 24.92 -41.54
N ASP A 256 -14.81 24.95 -42.87
CA ASP A 256 -15.23 23.78 -43.67
C ASP A 256 -14.05 23.06 -44.39
N THR A 257 -12.81 23.28 -43.94
CA THR A 257 -11.63 22.55 -44.46
C THR A 257 -10.54 22.38 -43.40
N LEU A 258 -9.76 21.31 -43.54
CA LEU A 258 -8.71 20.90 -42.62
C LEU A 258 -7.56 21.93 -42.57
N VAL A 259 -7.35 22.57 -41.41
CA VAL A 259 -6.20 23.44 -41.15
C VAL A 259 -5.54 23.02 -39.84
N THR A 260 -4.26 22.67 -39.88
CA THR A 260 -3.43 22.56 -38.68
C THR A 260 -3.04 23.96 -38.20
N LEU A 261 -3.52 24.34 -37.02
CA LEU A 261 -3.23 25.59 -36.34
C LEU A 261 -2.80 25.28 -34.90
N ASP A 262 -1.63 25.75 -34.49
CA ASP A 262 -1.11 25.47 -33.14
C ASP A 262 -1.84 26.26 -32.04
N THR A 263 -2.51 27.37 -32.37
CA THR A 263 -3.45 28.06 -31.47
C THR A 263 -4.42 28.97 -32.25
N VAL A 264 -5.67 29.10 -31.77
CA VAL A 264 -6.67 30.06 -32.30
C VAL A 264 -7.19 30.94 -31.17
N ASN A 265 -6.99 32.26 -31.25
CA ASN A 265 -7.54 33.22 -30.28
C ASN A 265 -8.82 33.87 -30.80
N ILE A 266 -9.94 33.57 -30.13
CA ILE A 266 -11.28 34.10 -30.43
C ILE A 266 -11.68 35.06 -29.30
N ASN A 267 -11.82 36.35 -29.60
CA ASN A 267 -12.25 37.35 -28.63
C ASN A 267 -13.69 37.83 -28.90
N ASN A 268 -14.52 37.91 -27.86
CA ASN A 268 -15.88 38.47 -27.86
C ASN A 268 -16.89 37.80 -28.82
N VAL A 269 -17.06 36.48 -28.73
CA VAL A 269 -18.21 35.77 -29.33
C VAL A 269 -19.24 35.46 -28.26
N THR A 270 -20.41 36.09 -28.34
CA THR A 270 -21.56 35.81 -27.46
C THR A 270 -22.50 34.80 -28.10
N GLY A 271 -22.13 33.52 -28.00
CA GLY A 271 -22.87 32.37 -28.52
C GLY A 271 -22.01 31.11 -28.41
N GLY A 272 -22.59 30.00 -27.94
CA GLY A 272 -21.84 28.76 -27.71
C GLY A 272 -21.21 28.19 -28.99
N ILE A 273 -20.00 27.65 -28.86
CA ILE A 273 -19.25 27.01 -29.94
C ILE A 273 -19.29 25.49 -29.72
N ALA A 274 -19.68 24.72 -30.73
CA ALA A 274 -19.53 23.28 -30.74
C ALA A 274 -18.36 22.90 -31.66
N ILE A 275 -17.41 22.12 -31.15
CA ILE A 275 -16.31 21.55 -31.94
C ILE A 275 -16.53 20.04 -31.94
N ASP A 276 -16.76 19.48 -33.13
CA ASP A 276 -16.99 18.05 -33.31
C ASP A 276 -15.69 17.36 -33.79
N THR A 277 -15.18 16.46 -32.95
CA THR A 277 -14.10 15.48 -33.21
C THR A 277 -12.66 16.02 -33.37
N ILE A 278 -11.73 15.46 -32.56
CA ILE A 278 -10.27 15.51 -32.73
C ILE A 278 -9.72 14.07 -32.65
N VAL A 279 -8.72 13.72 -33.47
CA VAL A 279 -8.10 12.37 -33.52
C VAL A 279 -6.57 12.50 -33.49
N THR A 280 -5.87 11.73 -32.63
CA THR A 280 -4.39 11.68 -32.51
C THR A 280 -3.85 10.26 -32.24
N SER A 281 -2.51 10.06 -32.26
CA SER A 281 -1.85 8.73 -32.43
C SER A 281 -0.38 8.63 -31.95
N THR A 282 0.10 7.39 -31.66
CA THR A 282 1.48 6.80 -31.52
C THR A 282 2.48 7.37 -30.48
N ASN A 283 2.71 6.86 -29.23
CA ASN A 283 2.42 5.58 -28.53
C ASN A 283 2.15 5.72 -26.98
N SER A 284 1.56 4.72 -26.28
CA SER A 284 1.14 4.78 -24.84
C SER A 284 1.45 3.52 -24.01
N ALA A 285 1.66 3.68 -22.70
CA ALA A 285 1.70 2.59 -21.71
C ALA A 285 0.28 2.08 -21.38
N VAL A 286 0.15 0.81 -20.98
CA VAL A 286 -1.14 0.24 -20.56
C VAL A 286 -1.38 0.59 -19.09
N VAL A 287 -2.15 1.65 -18.86
CA VAL A 287 -2.87 1.85 -17.60
C VAL A 287 -4.28 1.32 -17.81
N SER A 288 -4.68 0.34 -17.01
CA SER A 288 -6.03 -0.24 -17.05
C SER A 288 -6.96 0.57 -16.16
N PHE A 289 -7.68 1.54 -16.75
CA PHE A 289 -8.75 2.27 -16.06
C PHE A 289 -10.05 1.45 -16.11
N TYR A 290 -10.84 1.46 -15.04
CA TYR A 290 -12.17 0.83 -14.97
C TYR A 290 -13.25 1.91 -14.84
N GLU A 291 -13.77 2.40 -15.97
CA GLU A 291 -14.87 3.37 -15.99
C GLU A 291 -16.16 2.78 -15.40
N ILE A 292 -16.86 3.55 -14.55
CA ILE A 292 -18.30 3.35 -14.35
C ILE A 292 -19.05 4.70 -14.41
N TRP A 293 -19.80 4.87 -15.50
CA TRP A 293 -20.70 6.01 -15.72
C TRP A 293 -22.04 5.81 -14.97
N ASN A 294 -22.65 6.90 -14.48
CA ASN A 294 -24.02 7.35 -14.89
C ASN A 294 -24.64 8.39 -13.93
N PHE A 295 -24.83 9.63 -14.42
CA PHE A 295 -26.05 10.41 -14.16
C PHE A 295 -26.38 11.25 -15.40
N ASP A 296 -27.67 11.37 -15.75
CA ASP A 296 -28.09 11.79 -17.11
C ASP A 296 -28.39 13.29 -17.29
N GLY A 297 -28.02 14.13 -16.32
CA GLY A 297 -28.10 15.59 -16.43
C GLY A 297 -29.50 16.19 -16.35
N THR A 298 -30.49 15.47 -15.79
CA THR A 298 -31.89 15.92 -15.76
C THR A 298 -32.48 16.16 -14.34
N GLY A 299 -31.76 16.91 -13.50
CA GLY A 299 -32.22 17.35 -12.17
C GLY A 299 -31.84 18.79 -11.86
N ALA A 300 -32.56 19.46 -10.94
CA ALA A 300 -32.14 20.76 -10.40
C ALA A 300 -31.17 20.51 -9.25
N PHE A 301 -29.88 20.79 -9.46
CA PHE A 301 -28.80 20.35 -8.58
C PHE A 301 -28.70 21.16 -7.28
N GLY A 302 -28.41 20.47 -6.18
CA GLY A 302 -28.23 21.08 -4.85
C GLY A 302 -26.78 21.43 -4.50
N THR A 303 -25.81 20.78 -5.16
CA THR A 303 -24.36 20.91 -4.91
C THR A 303 -23.57 21.47 -6.09
N ASP A 304 -24.18 22.27 -6.95
CA ASP A 304 -23.48 23.04 -7.98
C ASP A 304 -22.73 24.22 -7.30
N VAL A 305 -21.46 24.01 -6.94
CA VAL A 305 -20.65 24.95 -6.14
C VAL A 305 -20.01 26.03 -7.02
N ASP A 306 -19.59 25.67 -8.24
CA ASP A 306 -18.95 26.61 -9.16
C ASP A 306 -19.93 27.30 -10.15
N GLY A 307 -21.16 26.80 -10.26
CA GLY A 307 -22.24 27.37 -11.06
C GLY A 307 -22.28 26.89 -12.51
N ASP A 308 -21.59 25.79 -12.85
CA ASP A 308 -21.56 25.22 -14.20
C ASP A 308 -22.80 24.38 -14.58
N LEU A 309 -23.71 24.15 -13.62
CA LEU A 309 -24.92 23.31 -13.70
C LEU A 309 -24.64 21.80 -13.73
N ILE A 310 -23.51 21.36 -13.19
CA ILE A 310 -23.18 19.99 -12.81
C ILE A 310 -23.20 19.91 -11.28
N ALA A 311 -23.53 18.75 -10.70
CA ALA A 311 -23.51 18.57 -9.25
C ALA A 311 -22.12 18.14 -8.77
N ASP A 312 -21.49 18.95 -7.92
CA ASP A 312 -20.20 18.60 -7.33
C ASP A 312 -20.31 17.48 -6.30
N THR A 313 -19.25 16.69 -6.23
CA THR A 313 -18.96 15.80 -5.10
C THR A 313 -17.96 16.47 -4.18
N ILE A 314 -18.32 16.68 -2.92
CA ILE A 314 -17.55 17.48 -1.98
C ILE A 314 -16.71 16.56 -1.08
N ASN A 315 -15.41 16.82 -1.04
CA ASN A 315 -14.46 16.16 -0.15
C ASN A 315 -14.62 16.66 1.28
N THR A 316 -14.57 15.76 2.26
CA THR A 316 -14.69 16.08 3.68
C THR A 316 -13.94 15.08 4.56
N SER A 317 -13.93 15.33 5.87
CA SER A 317 -13.43 14.40 6.87
C SER A 317 -14.52 13.44 7.35
N ASP A 318 -14.16 12.19 7.62
CA ASP A 318 -15.07 11.22 8.24
C ASP A 318 -15.38 11.56 9.71
N GLY A 319 -14.54 12.39 10.33
CA GLY A 319 -14.67 12.84 11.71
C GLY A 319 -13.71 12.15 12.69
N GLY A 320 -12.94 11.16 12.26
CA GLY A 320 -11.83 10.61 13.03
C GLY A 320 -10.59 11.48 12.87
N HIS A 321 -10.13 12.11 13.94
CA HIS A 321 -9.00 13.04 13.91
C HIS A 321 -7.91 12.65 14.89
N GLU A 322 -6.66 12.80 14.47
CA GLU A 322 -5.47 12.71 15.31
C GLU A 322 -4.57 13.94 15.11
N ILE A 323 -3.81 14.34 16.13
CA ILE A 323 -3.06 15.59 16.15
C ILE A 323 -1.74 15.47 16.94
N LEU A 324 -0.63 15.84 16.30
CA LEU A 324 0.68 15.95 16.95
C LEU A 324 1.21 17.38 16.95
N ILE A 325 2.12 17.66 17.90
CA ILE A 325 2.89 18.91 17.95
C ILE A 325 4.39 18.57 17.88
N ASP A 326 5.06 18.99 16.79
CA ASP A 326 6.47 18.71 16.56
C ASP A 326 7.40 19.48 17.51
N ASN A 327 8.71 19.31 17.36
CA ASN A 327 9.72 19.99 18.18
C ASN A 327 9.83 21.49 17.93
N ASN A 328 9.35 21.99 16.79
CA ASN A 328 9.29 23.39 16.42
C ASN A 328 7.97 24.05 16.87
N GLY A 329 7.04 23.27 17.43
CA GLY A 329 5.70 23.70 17.80
C GLY A 329 4.71 23.71 16.63
N LYS A 330 5.03 23.05 15.51
CA LYS A 330 4.16 22.84 14.35
C LYS A 330 3.11 21.78 14.65
N VAL A 331 1.88 22.03 14.22
CA VAL A 331 0.76 21.10 14.32
C VAL A 331 0.70 20.22 13.07
N HIS A 332 0.55 18.92 13.29
CA HIS A 332 0.33 17.89 12.30
C HIS A 332 -1.05 17.28 12.55
N VAL A 333 -1.84 17.06 11.50
CA VAL A 333 -3.23 16.59 11.60
C VAL A 333 -3.45 15.43 10.66
N PHE A 334 -4.10 14.39 11.15
CA PHE A 334 -4.48 13.20 10.39
C PHE A 334 -6.00 13.03 10.48
N THR A 335 -6.66 12.63 9.40
CA THR A 335 -8.11 12.36 9.40
C THR A 335 -8.52 11.37 8.30
N GLY A 336 -9.58 10.59 8.51
CA GLY A 336 -10.15 9.74 7.47
C GLY A 336 -10.86 10.55 6.38
N TYR A 337 -10.79 10.06 5.14
CA TYR A 337 -11.37 10.71 3.96
C TYR A 337 -12.82 10.29 3.73
N MET A 338 -13.69 11.25 3.39
CA MET A 338 -15.07 10.97 3.01
C MET A 338 -15.56 11.92 1.91
N ARG A 339 -16.60 11.52 1.18
CA ARG A 339 -17.31 12.36 0.20
C ARG A 339 -18.79 12.53 0.58
N ILE A 340 -19.33 13.71 0.28
CA ILE A 340 -20.76 14.03 0.38
C ILE A 340 -21.28 14.57 -0.96
N PHE A 341 -22.57 14.33 -1.23
CA PHE A 341 -23.21 14.66 -2.51
C PHE A 341 -24.73 14.75 -2.30
N ASP A 342 -25.41 15.63 -3.04
CA ASP A 342 -26.88 15.80 -2.97
C ASP A 342 -27.49 15.67 -4.37
N ASN A 343 -28.07 14.49 -4.66
CA ASN A 343 -28.75 14.19 -5.92
C ASN A 343 -30.26 14.45 -5.89
N ASP A 344 -30.85 14.81 -4.75
CA ASP A 344 -32.29 15.09 -4.68
C ASP A 344 -32.61 16.22 -3.70
N ALA A 345 -33.01 17.36 -4.28
CA ALA A 345 -33.53 18.52 -3.57
C ALA A 345 -34.74 18.25 -2.64
N ALA A 346 -35.31 17.03 -2.64
CA ALA A 346 -36.31 16.57 -1.70
C ALA A 346 -35.76 15.81 -0.47
N ASP A 347 -34.69 15.02 -0.62
CA ASP A 347 -34.21 14.08 0.41
C ASP A 347 -32.89 14.52 1.08
N GLY A 348 -32.09 15.37 0.44
CA GLY A 348 -30.89 16.00 0.98
C GLY A 348 -29.63 15.12 0.96
N TRP A 349 -28.56 15.62 1.61
CA TRP A 349 -27.21 15.06 1.58
C TRP A 349 -27.12 13.53 1.75
N SER A 350 -26.61 12.88 0.71
CA SER A 350 -26.10 11.52 0.74
C SER A 350 -24.63 11.50 1.19
N PHE A 351 -24.31 10.61 2.13
CA PHE A 351 -22.98 10.42 2.68
C PHE A 351 -22.39 9.12 2.14
N PHE A 352 -21.10 9.11 1.82
CA PHE A 352 -20.39 7.94 1.32
C PHE A 352 -19.30 7.46 2.31
N PRO A 353 -19.68 6.99 3.52
CA PRO A 353 -18.74 6.34 4.45
C PRO A 353 -18.38 4.97 3.85
N GLY A 354 -17.17 4.87 3.31
CA GLY A 354 -16.81 3.85 2.32
C GLY A 354 -15.75 4.32 1.33
N MET A 355 -15.43 5.62 1.32
CA MET A 355 -14.18 6.11 0.74
C MET A 355 -12.97 5.49 1.45
N ASP A 356 -11.91 5.27 0.69
CA ASP A 356 -10.60 4.90 1.20
C ASP A 356 -9.67 6.13 1.22
N GLY A 357 -8.82 6.23 2.24
CA GLY A 357 -7.85 7.29 2.40
C GLY A 357 -7.72 7.82 3.83
N VAL A 358 -6.50 7.83 4.37
CA VAL A 358 -6.10 8.67 5.50
C VAL A 358 -5.42 9.93 4.95
N MET A 359 -5.98 11.08 5.25
CA MET A 359 -5.49 12.40 4.87
C MET A 359 -4.57 12.99 5.95
N TYR A 360 -3.62 13.80 5.50
CA TYR A 360 -2.63 14.48 6.33
C TYR A 360 -2.47 15.96 5.96
N TRP A 361 -2.24 16.79 6.97
CA TRP A 361 -1.99 18.23 6.86
C TRP A 361 -0.99 18.70 7.93
N ASN A 362 -0.24 19.77 7.64
CA ASN A 362 0.52 20.52 8.64
C ASN A 362 0.40 22.04 8.39
N GLU A 363 0.87 22.87 9.32
CA GLU A 363 0.74 24.34 9.21
C GLU A 363 1.52 25.01 8.07
N ASP A 364 2.29 24.28 7.26
CA ASP A 364 2.88 24.84 6.02
C ASP A 364 1.91 24.72 4.82
N TYR A 365 0.81 23.99 4.96
CA TYR A 365 -0.15 23.69 3.89
C TYR A 365 -1.32 24.69 3.91
N ASP A 366 -1.74 25.13 2.73
CA ASP A 366 -2.95 25.94 2.55
C ASP A 366 -4.22 25.13 2.90
N ALA A 367 -5.35 25.82 3.06
CA ALA A 367 -6.65 25.15 3.20
C ALA A 367 -6.93 24.24 1.99
N ASP A 368 -7.61 23.12 2.25
CA ASP A 368 -8.03 22.10 1.26
C ASP A 368 -6.87 21.38 0.53
N SER A 369 -5.61 21.61 0.93
CA SER A 369 -4.41 21.00 0.31
C SER A 369 -3.87 19.74 1.02
N LEU A 370 -4.77 18.96 1.65
CA LEU A 370 -4.40 17.74 2.37
C LEU A 370 -3.87 16.67 1.42
N LYS A 371 -2.90 15.87 1.89
CA LYS A 371 -2.36 14.72 1.15
C LYS A 371 -2.97 13.42 1.65
N VAL A 372 -3.36 12.52 0.76
CA VAL A 372 -3.63 11.12 1.13
C VAL A 372 -2.28 10.45 1.40
N ILE A 373 -2.13 9.82 2.56
CA ILE A 373 -0.89 9.17 3.02
C ILE A 373 -1.09 7.69 3.40
N GLY A 374 -2.33 7.27 3.65
CA GLY A 374 -2.70 5.89 3.94
C GLY A 374 -3.89 5.50 3.08
N TYR A 375 -3.94 4.25 2.63
CA TYR A 375 -4.96 3.70 1.74
C TYR A 375 -5.03 2.18 1.92
N LEU A 376 -6.08 1.55 1.37
CA LEU A 376 -6.24 0.10 1.24
C LEU A 376 -5.17 -0.47 0.32
N ARG A 377 -4.65 -1.66 0.63
CA ARG A 377 -3.68 -2.34 -0.22
C ARG A 377 -4.36 -3.51 -0.94
N ASP A 378 -4.28 -3.48 -2.28
CA ASP A 378 -4.22 -4.69 -3.11
C ASP A 378 -2.96 -5.46 -2.66
N MET A 379 -3.15 -6.72 -2.24
CA MET A 379 -2.14 -7.56 -1.62
C MET A 379 -1.65 -8.70 -2.52
N ASP A 380 -2.42 -9.12 -3.53
CA ASP A 380 -1.97 -10.12 -4.52
C ASP A 380 -1.55 -9.53 -5.88
N GLY A 381 -1.79 -8.24 -6.08
CA GLY A 381 -1.29 -7.42 -7.18
C GLY A 381 -2.08 -7.57 -8.47
N ASP A 382 -3.30 -8.12 -8.42
CA ASP A 382 -4.13 -8.35 -9.60
C ASP A 382 -4.87 -7.08 -10.09
N ASN A 383 -4.77 -5.97 -9.35
CA ASN A 383 -5.41 -4.66 -9.58
C ASN A 383 -6.93 -4.66 -9.34
N THR A 384 -7.43 -5.61 -8.54
CA THR A 384 -8.77 -5.58 -7.96
C THR A 384 -8.70 -5.38 -6.44
N LEU A 385 -9.83 -5.48 -5.76
CA LEU A 385 -9.91 -5.48 -4.30
C LEU A 385 -10.88 -6.59 -3.89
N ASP A 386 -10.35 -7.80 -3.89
CA ASP A 386 -11.10 -9.03 -3.68
C ASP A 386 -11.61 -9.20 -2.23
N GLY A 387 -12.67 -9.97 -2.06
CA GLY A 387 -13.26 -10.29 -0.75
C GLY A 387 -14.00 -9.14 -0.03
N LEU A 388 -13.82 -7.87 -0.42
CA LEU A 388 -14.51 -6.72 0.19
C LEU A 388 -16.01 -6.64 -0.18
N ALA A 389 -16.45 -7.42 -1.16
CA ALA A 389 -17.81 -7.43 -1.65
C ALA A 389 -18.76 -8.29 -0.79
N THR A 390 -19.45 -7.68 0.19
CA THR A 390 -20.92 -7.78 0.42
C THR A 390 -21.35 -7.38 1.84
N GLY A 391 -21.60 -6.08 2.08
CA GLY A 391 -22.50 -5.59 3.14
C GLY A 391 -22.17 -5.89 4.62
N ASN A 392 -21.09 -6.63 4.89
CA ASN A 392 -20.74 -7.14 6.22
C ASN A 392 -19.58 -6.38 6.88
N ILE A 393 -18.78 -5.60 6.13
CA ILE A 393 -17.72 -4.76 6.72
C ILE A 393 -18.37 -3.76 7.69
N PRO A 394 -18.03 -3.78 8.99
CA PRO A 394 -18.58 -2.82 9.94
C PRO A 394 -18.18 -1.39 9.53
N ASN A 395 -19.18 -0.55 9.28
CA ASN A 395 -18.97 0.81 8.77
C ASN A 395 -18.28 1.73 9.79
N TYR A 396 -18.40 1.40 11.09
CA TYR A 396 -17.89 2.19 12.23
C TYR A 396 -18.35 3.67 12.30
N GLY A 397 -19.09 4.18 11.31
CA GLY A 397 -19.33 5.60 11.10
C GLY A 397 -18.12 6.33 10.49
N MET A 398 -17.19 5.61 9.86
CA MET A 398 -15.86 6.09 9.46
C MET A 398 -15.48 5.61 8.05
N ALA A 399 -14.34 6.07 7.52
CA ALA A 399 -13.79 5.64 6.25
C ALA A 399 -13.25 4.18 6.28
N LEU A 400 -12.95 3.62 5.10
CA LEU A 400 -12.34 2.28 5.00
C LEU A 400 -10.89 2.26 5.48
N SER A 401 -10.16 3.37 5.35
CA SER A 401 -8.89 3.62 6.05
C SER A 401 -9.08 4.82 6.97
N SER A 402 -8.99 4.61 8.28
CA SER A 402 -9.22 5.67 9.27
C SER A 402 -8.63 5.29 10.64
N MET A 403 -9.11 5.91 11.71
CA MET A 403 -8.69 5.65 13.10
C MET A 403 -7.18 5.86 13.25
N ALA A 404 -6.64 6.95 12.70
CA ALA A 404 -5.23 7.27 12.82
C ALA A 404 -4.84 7.50 14.29
N GLY A 405 -3.66 7.02 14.66
CA GLY A 405 -2.89 7.38 15.85
C GLY A 405 -1.46 7.69 15.38
N ALA A 406 -0.75 8.63 16.02
CA ALA A 406 0.56 9.05 15.53
C ALA A 406 1.60 9.23 16.65
N ALA A 407 2.88 9.12 16.28
CA ALA A 407 4.03 9.37 17.14
C ALA A 407 5.06 10.27 16.45
N ILE A 408 5.86 11.02 17.22
CA ILE A 408 7.06 11.71 16.72
C ILE A 408 8.31 11.28 17.49
N ASP A 409 9.38 10.95 16.76
CA ASP A 409 10.72 10.81 17.34
C ASP A 409 11.26 12.21 17.63
N THR A 410 11.33 12.56 18.91
CA THR A 410 11.78 13.90 19.33
C THR A 410 13.28 14.16 19.14
N SER A 411 14.07 13.17 18.70
CA SER A 411 15.50 13.31 18.41
C SER A 411 15.79 13.54 16.92
N THR A 412 15.01 12.93 16.02
CA THR A 412 15.16 13.06 14.56
C THR A 412 14.16 14.04 13.94
N GLY A 413 12.95 14.13 14.51
CA GLY A 413 11.81 14.79 13.89
C GLY A 413 10.97 13.87 13.00
N ASN A 414 11.31 12.58 12.90
CA ASN A 414 10.54 11.61 12.12
C ASN A 414 9.15 11.41 12.71
N ILE A 415 8.14 11.34 11.85
CA ILE A 415 6.72 11.20 12.23
C ILE A 415 6.24 9.84 11.74
N TYR A 416 5.55 9.11 12.61
CA TYR A 416 4.97 7.80 12.34
C TYR A 416 3.45 7.89 12.52
N CYS A 417 2.69 7.35 11.59
CA CYS A 417 1.23 7.25 11.64
C CYS A 417 0.84 5.77 11.55
N VAL A 418 -0.04 5.33 12.44
CA VAL A 418 -0.65 4.00 12.43
C VAL A 418 -2.15 4.18 12.28
N TYR A 419 -2.78 3.49 11.35
CA TYR A 419 -4.21 3.60 11.05
C TYR A 419 -4.82 2.22 10.83
N ALA A 420 -6.14 2.09 10.99
CA ALA A 420 -6.85 0.84 10.68
C ALA A 420 -7.38 0.90 9.24
N SER A 421 -7.08 -0.11 8.43
CA SER A 421 -7.54 -0.23 7.04
C SER A 421 -8.20 -1.58 6.79
N ALA A 422 -9.19 -1.61 5.89
CA ALA A 422 -9.76 -2.87 5.45
C ALA A 422 -8.75 -3.69 4.65
N VAL A 423 -8.82 -5.02 4.82
CA VAL A 423 -7.84 -5.97 4.29
C VAL A 423 -8.50 -6.78 3.19
N GLU A 424 -7.90 -6.74 2.00
CA GLU A 424 -8.30 -7.57 0.87
C GLU A 424 -8.32 -9.06 1.25
N ASN A 425 -9.26 -9.83 0.69
CA ASN A 425 -9.24 -11.29 0.71
C ASN A 425 -9.29 -11.98 2.10
N SER A 426 -9.56 -11.25 3.17
CA SER A 426 -9.48 -11.74 4.55
C SER A 426 -10.46 -12.89 4.91
N ASP A 427 -11.61 -12.99 4.25
CA ASP A 427 -12.54 -14.14 4.38
C ASP A 427 -12.18 -15.31 3.42
N TYR A 428 -11.49 -15.04 2.30
CA TYR A 428 -11.32 -16.01 1.20
C TYR A 428 -9.98 -16.78 1.23
N TYR A 429 -8.87 -16.12 1.56
CA TYR A 429 -7.55 -16.77 1.60
C TYR A 429 -7.31 -17.57 2.89
N GLU A 430 -8.04 -17.29 3.98
CA GLU A 430 -7.85 -17.94 5.28
C GLU A 430 -8.58 -19.29 5.40
N ASP A 431 -9.87 -19.35 5.08
CA ASP A 431 -10.65 -20.59 5.10
C ASP A 431 -11.85 -20.55 4.12
N PRO A 432 -11.69 -21.00 2.86
CA PRO A 432 -12.79 -21.12 1.90
C PRO A 432 -13.86 -22.18 2.29
N SER A 433 -13.78 -22.78 3.48
CA SER A 433 -14.82 -23.61 4.08
C SER A 433 -15.61 -22.94 5.21
N ASN A 434 -15.23 -21.74 5.67
CA ASN A 434 -15.88 -21.01 6.76
C ASN A 434 -16.33 -19.59 6.35
N PRO A 435 -17.51 -19.43 5.69
CA PRO A 435 -18.07 -18.14 5.26
C PRO A 435 -18.68 -17.36 6.45
N SER A 436 -17.91 -17.22 7.52
CA SER A 436 -18.27 -16.58 8.78
C SER A 436 -17.04 -16.02 9.51
N ALA A 437 -15.89 -15.91 8.84
CA ALA A 437 -14.79 -15.11 9.34
C ALA A 437 -15.17 -13.61 9.19
N GLN A 438 -14.72 -12.80 10.14
CA GLN A 438 -15.05 -11.37 10.23
C GLN A 438 -13.78 -10.54 10.48
N SER A 439 -12.66 -10.96 9.90
CA SER A 439 -11.34 -10.33 10.07
C SER A 439 -11.15 -9.17 9.10
N PHE A 440 -11.96 -8.11 9.21
CA PHE A 440 -12.06 -7.12 8.12
C PHE A 440 -10.90 -6.12 8.04
N ARG A 441 -10.15 -5.87 9.12
CA ARG A 441 -9.13 -4.80 9.19
C ARG A 441 -7.84 -5.21 9.89
N ASP A 442 -6.74 -4.62 9.42
CA ASP A 442 -5.42 -4.62 10.05
C ASP A 442 -4.98 -3.19 10.39
N LEU A 443 -3.95 -3.09 11.23
CA LEU A 443 -3.22 -1.85 11.45
C LEU A 443 -2.14 -1.69 10.38
N PHE A 444 -2.12 -0.53 9.74
CA PHE A 444 -1.11 -0.13 8.75
C PHE A 444 -0.27 1.03 9.28
N GLY A 445 1.03 1.00 8.98
CA GLY A 445 2.00 2.03 9.35
C GLY A 445 2.51 2.80 8.13
N VAL A 446 2.66 4.12 8.26
CA VAL A 446 3.42 4.99 7.35
C VAL A 446 4.28 5.96 8.13
N TYR A 447 5.39 6.43 7.56
CA TYR A 447 6.25 7.40 8.24
C TYR A 447 6.77 8.48 7.28
N SER A 448 7.35 9.52 7.87
CA SER A 448 7.98 10.65 7.21
C SER A 448 9.24 11.11 7.93
N GLU A 449 10.28 11.47 7.18
CA GLU A 449 11.57 11.99 7.69
C GLU A 449 11.76 13.50 7.44
N ASP A 450 10.81 14.15 6.74
CA ASP A 450 10.94 15.52 6.24
C ASP A 450 9.86 16.47 6.79
N GLY A 451 9.23 16.10 7.91
CA GLY A 451 8.13 16.86 8.52
C GLY A 451 6.78 16.64 7.84
N GLY A 452 6.62 15.54 7.11
CA GLY A 452 5.41 15.14 6.40
C GLY A 452 5.24 15.78 5.02
N LEU A 453 6.32 16.26 4.40
CA LEU A 453 6.31 16.67 2.99
C LEU A 453 6.18 15.43 2.08
N THR A 454 6.88 14.35 2.43
CA THR A 454 6.76 13.02 1.82
C THR A 454 6.44 11.96 2.87
N TRP A 455 5.82 10.88 2.43
CA TRP A 455 5.39 9.74 3.23
C TRP A 455 5.71 8.46 2.48
N THR A 456 5.97 7.38 3.21
CA THR A 456 6.16 6.05 2.61
C THR A 456 4.84 5.36 2.29
N ASP A 457 4.92 4.33 1.45
CA ASP A 457 3.78 3.43 1.23
C ASP A 457 3.38 2.68 2.51
N PRO A 458 2.08 2.40 2.72
CA PRO A 458 1.56 1.65 3.86
C PRO A 458 2.18 0.26 4.06
N VAL A 459 2.58 -0.01 5.30
CA VAL A 459 3.10 -1.30 5.78
C VAL A 459 2.02 -1.97 6.63
N ASN A 460 1.60 -3.20 6.33
CA ASN A 460 0.73 -3.93 7.26
C ASN A 460 1.54 -4.36 8.51
N LEU A 461 1.19 -3.81 9.68
CA LEU A 461 1.90 -4.02 10.95
C LEU A 461 1.39 -5.23 11.74
N THR A 462 0.11 -5.61 11.57
CA THR A 462 -0.51 -6.70 12.35
C THR A 462 -0.63 -8.01 11.58
N SER A 463 -0.71 -7.97 10.25
CA SER A 463 -0.75 -9.12 9.33
C SER A 463 -1.65 -10.26 9.86
N SER A 464 -2.88 -9.92 10.25
CA SER A 464 -3.76 -10.79 11.03
C SER A 464 -4.38 -11.96 10.27
N ALA A 465 -3.96 -12.15 9.00
CA ALA A 465 -4.42 -13.13 8.01
C ALA A 465 -4.21 -14.63 8.37
N ARG A 466 -4.18 -14.95 9.67
CA ARG A 466 -4.03 -16.29 10.27
C ARG A 466 -4.73 -16.45 11.63
N ASP A 467 -5.18 -15.35 12.23
CA ASP A 467 -5.59 -15.28 13.64
C ASP A 467 -7.11 -15.10 13.81
N TYR A 468 -7.89 -14.91 12.71
CA TYR A 468 -9.35 -14.70 12.70
C TYR A 468 -9.85 -13.48 13.53
N TYR A 469 -9.04 -12.44 13.66
CA TYR A 469 -9.36 -11.26 14.47
C TYR A 469 -9.09 -9.95 13.73
N GLU A 470 -10.12 -9.10 13.64
CA GLU A 470 -10.04 -7.71 13.17
C GLU A 470 -9.28 -6.84 14.20
N ASN A 471 -8.48 -5.88 13.69
CA ASN A 471 -7.63 -5.00 14.48
C ASN A 471 -8.03 -3.54 14.24
N VAL A 472 -8.58 -2.88 15.26
CA VAL A 472 -9.16 -1.53 15.15
C VAL A 472 -8.86 -0.66 16.36
N PHE A 473 -9.12 0.64 16.21
CA PHE A 473 -8.92 1.68 17.23
C PHE A 473 -7.48 1.70 17.80
N PRO A 474 -6.44 1.83 16.95
CA PRO A 474 -5.09 2.02 17.46
C PRO A 474 -5.01 3.35 18.24
N SER A 475 -4.47 3.27 19.45
CA SER A 475 -4.03 4.43 20.23
C SER A 475 -2.52 4.35 20.33
N VAL A 476 -1.87 5.34 19.74
CA VAL A 476 -0.41 5.45 19.64
C VAL A 476 0.08 6.43 20.70
N ALA A 477 1.25 6.19 21.29
CA ALA A 477 1.88 7.17 22.16
C ALA A 477 2.52 8.29 21.33
N ASP A 478 2.24 9.56 21.67
CA ASP A 478 2.68 10.76 20.93
C ASP A 478 4.20 10.84 20.69
N ILE A 479 5.00 10.13 21.50
CA ILE A 479 6.47 10.12 21.44
C ILE A 479 6.96 8.73 21.06
N ALA A 480 7.75 8.67 20.00
CA ALA A 480 8.58 7.51 19.68
C ALA A 480 9.96 7.63 20.35
N ASP A 481 10.46 6.55 20.94
CA ASP A 481 11.71 6.52 21.74
C ASP A 481 12.76 5.53 21.20
N GLY A 482 12.73 5.29 19.89
CA GLY A 482 13.34 4.14 19.20
C GLY A 482 12.29 3.10 18.81
N LYS A 483 11.07 3.21 19.35
CA LYS A 483 9.91 2.38 19.06
C LYS A 483 8.65 3.23 18.91
N VAL A 484 7.68 2.72 18.14
CA VAL A 484 6.31 3.24 18.10
C VAL A 484 5.44 2.35 18.99
N HIS A 485 4.92 2.94 20.07
CA HIS A 485 4.09 2.23 21.04
C HIS A 485 2.62 2.32 20.67
N VAL A 486 1.98 1.17 20.44
CA VAL A 486 0.58 1.08 20.01
C VAL A 486 -0.19 0.15 20.94
N ILE A 487 -1.39 0.57 21.34
CA ILE A 487 -2.42 -0.32 21.88
C ILE A 487 -3.63 -0.32 20.94
N TRP A 488 -4.33 -1.44 20.81
CA TRP A 488 -5.52 -1.54 19.95
C TRP A 488 -6.49 -2.63 20.43
N GLN A 489 -7.70 -2.62 19.88
CA GLN A 489 -8.67 -3.68 20.09
C GLN A 489 -8.50 -4.75 19.01
N ARG A 490 -8.40 -6.01 19.43
CA ARG A 490 -8.37 -7.19 18.58
C ARG A 490 -9.51 -8.12 18.97
N ASP A 491 -10.42 -8.41 18.03
CA ASP A 491 -11.64 -9.18 18.26
C ASP A 491 -12.19 -9.77 16.95
N GLN A 492 -13.10 -10.75 17.04
CA GLN A 492 -13.80 -11.28 15.87
C GLN A 492 -14.97 -10.37 15.45
N GLU A 493 -15.59 -9.68 16.42
CA GLU A 493 -16.64 -8.67 16.17
C GLU A 493 -16.35 -7.41 17.03
N PRO A 494 -15.38 -6.55 16.66
CA PRO A 494 -14.97 -5.44 17.52
C PRO A 494 -16.07 -4.37 17.63
N GLY A 495 -16.85 -4.41 18.71
CA GLY A 495 -18.00 -3.54 18.90
C GLY A 495 -17.67 -2.11 19.36
N THR A 496 -18.40 -1.12 18.83
CA THR A 496 -18.36 0.29 19.29
C THR A 496 -19.20 0.56 20.54
N SER A 497 -20.11 -0.35 20.89
CA SER A 497 -20.92 -0.25 22.11
C SER A 497 -21.48 -1.61 22.52
N LEU A 498 -22.06 -1.65 23.72
CA LEU A 498 -22.50 -2.86 24.40
C LEU A 498 -23.62 -3.59 23.64
N GLU A 499 -23.24 -4.68 22.99
CA GLU A 499 -24.11 -5.82 22.67
C GLU A 499 -25.08 -6.15 23.82
N ALA A 500 -26.29 -6.59 23.49
CA ALA A 500 -27.30 -6.95 24.50
C ALA A 500 -26.84 -8.13 25.37
N THR A 501 -25.97 -8.97 24.82
CA THR A 501 -25.11 -9.93 25.49
C THR A 501 -23.68 -9.63 25.05
N PRO A 502 -22.88 -8.89 25.85
CA PRO A 502 -21.48 -8.67 25.52
C PRO A 502 -20.74 -9.99 25.39
N ASP A 503 -19.81 -10.06 24.45
CA ASP A 503 -18.98 -11.24 24.26
C ASP A 503 -18.18 -11.57 25.52
N PRO A 504 -17.84 -12.85 25.71
CA PRO A 504 -16.91 -13.25 26.75
C PRO A 504 -15.65 -12.38 26.75
N ILE A 505 -15.22 -11.94 27.92
CA ILE A 505 -13.96 -11.19 28.11
C ILE A 505 -12.69 -11.99 27.70
N SER A 506 -12.85 -13.24 27.28
CA SER A 506 -11.82 -14.08 26.66
C SER A 506 -11.68 -13.85 25.15
N GLU A 507 -12.66 -13.25 24.50
CA GLU A 507 -12.70 -12.98 23.05
C GLU A 507 -12.25 -11.53 22.75
N ASN A 508 -12.74 -10.55 23.51
CA ASN A 508 -12.23 -9.16 23.48
C ASN A 508 -10.77 -9.07 23.98
N GLN A 509 -9.82 -8.67 23.12
CA GLN A 509 -8.43 -8.44 23.49
C GLN A 509 -8.04 -6.96 23.33
N ILE A 510 -7.37 -6.40 24.34
CA ILE A 510 -6.58 -5.17 24.19
C ILE A 510 -5.12 -5.59 24.06
N VAL A 511 -4.55 -5.38 22.88
CA VAL A 511 -3.17 -5.74 22.55
C VAL A 511 -2.27 -4.52 22.78
N TYR A 512 -1.01 -4.77 23.09
CA TYR A 512 0.06 -3.77 23.14
C TYR A 512 1.27 -4.30 22.37
N GLN A 513 1.80 -3.49 21.47
CA GLN A 513 3.05 -3.76 20.78
C GLN A 513 3.91 -2.49 20.73
N ALA A 514 5.22 -2.71 20.68
CA ALA A 514 6.21 -1.66 20.54
C ALA A 514 7.05 -1.99 19.32
N PHE A 515 6.51 -1.61 18.16
CA PHE A 515 7.13 -1.75 16.85
C PHE A 515 8.44 -0.97 16.84
N GLU A 516 9.52 -1.50 16.26
CA GLU A 516 10.71 -0.67 16.01
C GLU A 516 10.50 0.11 14.70
N TYR A 517 11.50 0.89 14.27
CA TYR A 517 11.33 1.74 13.07
C TYR A 517 11.43 0.96 11.75
N GLU A 518 11.99 -0.25 11.77
CA GLU A 518 12.07 -1.15 10.61
C GLU A 518 10.73 -1.79 10.25
N ASP A 519 9.84 -1.98 11.22
CA ASP A 519 8.43 -2.34 11.00
C ASP A 519 7.69 -1.30 10.14
N PHE A 520 8.23 -0.08 9.98
CA PHE A 520 7.71 0.96 9.07
C PHE A 520 8.53 1.10 7.77
N TYR A 521 9.68 0.42 7.66
CA TYR A 521 10.56 0.47 6.50
C TYR A 521 10.21 -0.64 5.49
N ASN A 522 9.12 -0.38 4.75
CA ASN A 522 8.59 -1.26 3.71
C ASN A 522 9.65 -1.69 2.67
N ALA A 523 9.74 -3.00 2.40
CA ALA A 523 10.38 -3.51 1.19
C ALA A 523 9.70 -4.80 0.70
N ALA A 524 9.38 -4.81 -0.60
CA ALA A 524 9.29 -6.05 -1.37
C ALA A 524 10.54 -6.91 -1.10
N PRO A 525 10.45 -8.24 -1.14
CA PRO A 525 11.61 -9.09 -0.86
C PRO A 525 12.65 -8.82 -1.96
N ASN A 526 13.94 -8.99 -1.67
CA ASN A 526 14.99 -8.91 -2.69
C ASN A 526 15.39 -10.34 -3.08
N ALA A 527 15.13 -10.69 -4.34
CA ALA A 527 15.40 -12.01 -4.89
C ALA A 527 16.91 -12.24 -5.05
N LEU A 528 17.41 -13.35 -4.52
CA LEU A 528 18.79 -13.75 -4.70
C LEU A 528 18.93 -15.27 -4.59
N PHE A 529 19.67 -15.90 -5.49
CA PHE A 529 20.01 -17.33 -5.37
C PHE A 529 21.42 -17.70 -5.83
N GLU A 530 21.85 -18.90 -5.46
CA GLU A 530 23.03 -19.55 -6.05
C GLU A 530 22.70 -20.95 -6.58
N ASP A 531 23.45 -21.40 -7.58
CA ASP A 531 23.33 -22.73 -8.15
C ASP A 531 24.58 -23.59 -7.88
N SER A 532 24.37 -24.90 -7.77
CA SER A 532 25.47 -25.88 -7.71
C SER A 532 25.18 -27.09 -8.60
N ILE A 533 26.09 -27.32 -9.54
CA ILE A 533 25.95 -28.36 -10.57
C ILE A 533 26.61 -29.65 -10.06
N ASN A 534 25.84 -30.74 -9.98
CA ASN A 534 26.39 -32.07 -9.78
C ASN A 534 26.49 -32.80 -11.12
N ILE A 535 27.72 -32.93 -11.62
CA ILE A 535 28.06 -33.48 -12.94
C ILE A 535 27.89 -35.02 -13.02
N ASP A 536 27.54 -35.69 -11.92
CA ASP A 536 27.39 -37.16 -11.87
C ASP A 536 26.14 -37.64 -12.65
N VAL A 537 26.31 -37.76 -13.97
CA VAL A 537 25.53 -38.52 -14.97
C VAL A 537 24.12 -38.00 -15.33
N ARG A 538 23.57 -36.95 -14.70
CA ARG A 538 22.24 -36.38 -15.12
C ARG A 538 22.06 -34.85 -15.08
N ALA A 539 23.13 -34.05 -15.14
CA ALA A 539 23.04 -32.57 -15.17
C ALA A 539 22.07 -32.02 -14.10
N LYS A 540 22.24 -32.51 -12.87
CA LYS A 540 21.36 -32.17 -11.74
C LYS A 540 21.86 -30.91 -11.06
N VAL A 541 21.03 -29.87 -11.03
CA VAL A 541 21.32 -28.59 -10.39
C VAL A 541 20.59 -28.53 -9.06
N HIS A 542 21.30 -28.11 -8.01
CA HIS A 542 20.71 -27.75 -6.73
C HIS A 542 20.73 -26.23 -6.62
N PHE A 543 19.57 -25.65 -6.31
CA PHE A 543 19.42 -24.22 -6.11
C PHE A 543 19.32 -23.92 -4.62
N THR A 544 20.00 -22.87 -4.18
CA THR A 544 19.93 -22.35 -2.81
C THR A 544 19.37 -20.94 -2.86
N ASP A 545 18.26 -20.72 -2.15
CA ASP A 545 17.69 -19.39 -1.92
C ASP A 545 18.59 -18.60 -0.95
N LEU A 546 18.89 -17.36 -1.33
CA LEU A 546 19.65 -16.37 -0.58
C LEU A 546 18.89 -15.04 -0.46
N SER A 547 17.60 -15.03 -0.81
CA SER A 547 16.75 -13.84 -0.85
C SER A 547 16.54 -13.24 0.55
N THR A 548 16.22 -11.95 0.61
CA THR A 548 16.05 -11.21 1.87
C THR A 548 14.69 -10.50 1.94
N GLY A 549 14.21 -10.26 3.17
CA GLY A 549 12.84 -9.81 3.45
C GLY A 549 11.98 -10.96 3.96
N ASP A 550 10.81 -10.64 4.51
CA ASP A 550 9.91 -11.61 5.15
C ASP A 550 9.07 -12.37 4.10
N ILE A 551 9.75 -13.22 3.34
CA ILE A 551 9.22 -13.95 2.17
C ILE A 551 8.10 -14.93 2.58
N SER A 552 6.94 -14.79 1.93
CA SER A 552 5.78 -15.67 2.10
C SER A 552 5.71 -16.79 1.06
N SER A 553 6.27 -16.61 -0.15
CA SER A 553 6.31 -17.64 -1.19
C SER A 553 7.51 -17.53 -2.15
N TRP A 554 7.80 -18.64 -2.83
CA TRP A 554 8.84 -18.78 -3.85
C TRP A 554 8.21 -19.33 -5.14
N ALA A 555 8.63 -18.83 -6.29
CA ALA A 555 8.26 -19.35 -7.60
C ALA A 555 9.50 -19.42 -8.50
N TRP A 556 9.91 -20.64 -8.84
CA TRP A 556 11.03 -20.93 -9.74
C TRP A 556 10.52 -21.24 -11.15
N ASP A 557 11.11 -20.62 -12.16
CA ASP A 557 11.09 -21.11 -13.56
C ASP A 557 12.50 -21.57 -13.92
N PHE A 558 12.65 -22.83 -14.31
CA PHE A 558 13.95 -23.40 -14.67
C PHE A 558 14.37 -23.14 -16.12
N GLY A 559 13.57 -22.41 -16.91
CA GLY A 559 13.89 -22.05 -18.30
C GLY A 559 13.76 -23.20 -19.30
N ASP A 560 13.28 -24.37 -18.85
CA ASP A 560 13.01 -25.55 -19.69
C ASP A 560 11.52 -25.95 -19.72
N GLY A 561 10.64 -25.11 -19.15
CA GLY A 561 9.21 -25.32 -19.05
C GLY A 561 8.74 -26.06 -17.78
N PHE A 562 9.65 -26.34 -16.84
CA PHE A 562 9.32 -26.82 -15.50
C PHE A 562 9.50 -25.72 -14.44
N THR A 563 8.68 -25.79 -13.39
CA THR A 563 8.65 -24.82 -12.29
C THR A 563 8.70 -25.50 -10.92
N SER A 564 8.90 -24.72 -9.84
CA SER A 564 8.79 -25.20 -8.45
C SER A 564 8.42 -24.08 -7.48
N ASP A 565 7.72 -24.44 -6.40
CA ASP A 565 7.31 -23.62 -5.26
C ASP A 565 8.18 -23.84 -3.99
N VAL A 566 9.14 -24.77 -4.06
CA VAL A 566 10.01 -25.13 -2.93
C VAL A 566 11.17 -24.14 -2.84
N GLN A 567 11.42 -23.57 -1.66
CA GLN A 567 12.50 -22.61 -1.41
C GLN A 567 13.87 -23.05 -1.97
N ASN A 568 14.28 -24.30 -1.74
CA ASN A 568 15.59 -24.83 -2.15
C ASN A 568 15.43 -26.07 -3.07
N PRO A 569 15.06 -25.88 -4.35
CA PRO A 569 14.67 -26.98 -5.24
C PRO A 569 15.87 -27.71 -5.84
N LYS A 570 15.60 -28.86 -6.46
CA LYS A 570 16.60 -29.68 -7.15
C LYS A 570 16.07 -30.13 -8.51
N HIS A 571 16.51 -29.46 -9.57
CA HIS A 571 16.05 -29.76 -10.93
C HIS A 571 17.01 -30.68 -11.68
N THR A 572 16.54 -31.33 -12.74
CA THR A 572 17.31 -32.31 -13.54
C THR A 572 17.03 -32.09 -15.02
N TYR A 573 17.97 -31.45 -15.71
CA TYR A 573 17.81 -31.07 -17.11
C TYR A 573 18.05 -32.25 -18.06
N LEU A 574 17.25 -32.31 -19.13
CA LEU A 574 17.30 -33.41 -20.10
C LEU A 574 18.28 -33.19 -21.25
N ALA A 575 18.76 -31.95 -21.44
CA ALA A 575 19.66 -31.58 -22.53
C ALA A 575 20.75 -30.61 -22.04
N ASN A 576 21.83 -30.54 -22.81
CA ASN A 576 22.88 -29.54 -22.62
C ASN A 576 22.45 -28.26 -23.33
N ASN A 577 22.28 -27.17 -22.58
CA ASN A 577 21.93 -25.85 -23.09
C ASN A 577 22.27 -24.77 -22.06
N THR A 578 22.15 -23.50 -22.45
CA THR A 578 22.00 -22.40 -21.48
C THR A 578 20.53 -22.21 -21.16
N TYR A 579 20.19 -22.31 -19.88
CA TYR A 579 18.84 -22.12 -19.34
C TYR A 579 18.78 -20.80 -18.59
N ASN A 580 17.77 -19.98 -18.88
CA ASN A 580 17.49 -18.77 -18.11
C ASN A 580 16.61 -19.18 -16.93
N VAL A 581 17.19 -19.27 -15.73
CA VAL A 581 16.50 -19.67 -14.51
C VAL A 581 16.11 -18.42 -13.74
N CYS A 582 14.84 -18.28 -13.40
CA CYS A 582 14.32 -17.18 -12.60
C CYS A 582 13.80 -17.69 -11.25
N LEU A 583 14.09 -16.95 -10.19
CA LEU A 583 13.42 -17.04 -8.90
C LEU A 583 12.63 -15.75 -8.69
N THR A 584 11.32 -15.85 -8.56
CA THR A 584 10.47 -14.82 -7.97
C THR A 584 10.23 -15.16 -6.51
N VAL A 585 10.44 -14.20 -5.62
CA VAL A 585 10.02 -14.27 -4.21
C VAL A 585 8.96 -13.21 -3.95
N THR A 586 7.97 -13.57 -3.14
CA THR A 586 6.84 -12.67 -2.80
C THR A 586 6.70 -12.57 -1.28
N ASN A 587 6.32 -11.39 -0.81
CA ASN A 587 5.84 -11.13 0.54
C ASN A 587 4.59 -10.21 0.47
N PRO A 588 3.89 -9.92 1.59
CA PRO A 588 2.72 -9.01 1.59
C PRO A 588 3.00 -7.57 1.12
N TRP A 589 4.27 -7.20 0.93
CA TRP A 589 4.71 -5.86 0.54
C TRP A 589 5.23 -5.79 -0.90
N GLY A 590 5.22 -6.92 -1.64
CA GLY A 590 5.51 -7.01 -3.08
C GLY A 590 6.22 -8.29 -3.49
N ASN A 591 6.74 -8.32 -4.73
CA ASN A 591 7.61 -9.38 -5.23
C ASN A 591 8.84 -8.80 -5.93
N ASP A 592 9.89 -9.61 -6.03
CA ASP A 592 11.08 -9.34 -6.84
C ASP A 592 11.51 -10.62 -7.57
N GLN A 593 12.27 -10.46 -8.66
CA GLN A 593 12.71 -11.55 -9.51
C GLN A 593 14.19 -11.43 -9.88
N GLU A 594 14.98 -12.44 -9.53
CA GLU A 594 16.34 -12.61 -10.04
C GLU A 594 16.35 -13.70 -11.12
N CYS A 595 16.97 -13.42 -12.28
CA CYS A 595 17.18 -14.40 -13.34
C CYS A 595 18.68 -14.59 -13.66
N LYS A 596 19.15 -15.84 -13.75
CA LYS A 596 20.52 -16.21 -14.09
C LYS A 596 20.57 -17.22 -15.24
N ASN A 597 21.52 -17.01 -16.15
CA ASN A 597 21.81 -17.96 -17.23
C ASN A 597 22.73 -19.07 -16.72
N ILE A 598 22.20 -20.29 -16.60
CA ILE A 598 22.97 -21.48 -16.20
C ILE A 598 23.28 -22.30 -17.44
N THR A 599 24.58 -22.40 -17.77
CA THR A 599 25.06 -23.17 -18.91
C THR A 599 25.42 -24.59 -18.48
N LEU A 600 24.64 -25.55 -18.97
CA LEU A 600 24.87 -26.98 -18.76
C LEU A 600 25.65 -27.57 -19.93
N ASP A 601 26.91 -27.21 -20.01
CA ASP A 601 27.87 -27.94 -20.83
C ASP A 601 28.30 -29.18 -20.04
N GLN A 602 27.73 -30.35 -20.39
CA GLN A 602 28.55 -31.55 -20.22
C GLN A 602 29.79 -31.33 -21.11
N VAL A 603 30.97 -31.25 -20.50
CA VAL A 603 32.18 -31.75 -21.15
C VAL A 603 31.78 -33.13 -21.67
N GLY A 604 31.75 -33.28 -22.99
CA GLY A 604 31.20 -34.48 -23.59
C GLY A 604 31.89 -35.71 -23.02
N ILE A 605 31.28 -36.88 -23.19
CA ILE A 605 32.08 -38.10 -23.20
C ILE A 605 33.13 -37.86 -24.28
N GLU A 606 34.39 -37.60 -23.88
CA GLU A 606 35.48 -37.57 -24.84
C GLU A 606 35.51 -38.97 -25.44
N GLU A 607 35.01 -39.09 -26.68
CA GLU A 607 35.32 -40.26 -27.48
C GLU A 607 36.85 -40.32 -27.50
N MET A 608 37.41 -41.42 -26.96
CA MET A 608 38.74 -41.46 -26.31
C MET A 608 39.93 -41.20 -27.24
N GLY A 609 39.72 -40.65 -28.44
CA GLY A 609 40.70 -40.49 -29.51
C GLY A 609 41.14 -41.81 -30.13
N MET A 610 40.58 -42.94 -29.67
CA MET A 610 41.05 -44.29 -29.99
C MET A 610 39.93 -45.34 -30.12
N ASN A 611 40.22 -46.39 -30.89
CA ASN A 611 39.36 -47.55 -31.05
C ASN A 611 40.19 -48.85 -31.16
N ILE A 612 39.57 -49.99 -30.85
CA ILE A 612 40.16 -51.32 -31.08
C ILE A 612 39.90 -51.69 -32.55
N GLY A 613 40.93 -51.58 -33.40
CA GLY A 613 40.83 -51.98 -34.80
C GLY A 613 40.55 -53.47 -34.97
N SER A 614 41.21 -54.33 -34.19
CA SER A 614 40.93 -55.78 -34.13
C SER A 614 41.59 -56.44 -32.91
N ILE A 615 41.07 -57.61 -32.52
CA ILE A 615 41.74 -58.52 -31.58
C ILE A 615 41.84 -59.87 -32.29
N LEU A 616 43.06 -60.38 -32.47
CA LEU A 616 43.35 -61.55 -33.30
C LEU A 616 44.40 -62.46 -32.64
N PRO A 617 44.24 -63.79 -32.65
CA PRO A 617 43.02 -64.51 -33.03
C PRO A 617 41.87 -64.26 -32.02
N ASN A 618 40.63 -64.50 -32.43
CA ASN A 618 39.45 -64.49 -31.56
C ASN A 618 38.35 -65.37 -32.22
N PRO A 619 38.07 -66.60 -31.73
CA PRO A 619 38.62 -67.21 -30.52
C PRO A 619 40.14 -67.40 -30.55
N ALA A 620 40.76 -67.41 -29.37
CA ALA A 620 42.20 -67.53 -29.19
C ALA A 620 42.60 -68.78 -28.42
N ASN A 621 43.77 -69.31 -28.75
CA ASN A 621 44.46 -70.36 -28.03
C ASN A 621 45.93 -69.93 -27.95
N GLY A 622 46.38 -69.52 -26.76
CA GLY A 622 47.66 -68.82 -26.58
C GLY A 622 47.58 -67.32 -26.85
N ASN A 623 48.60 -66.76 -27.50
CA ASN A 623 48.79 -65.31 -27.59
C ASN A 623 47.68 -64.59 -28.38
N ILE A 624 47.26 -63.43 -27.88
CA ILE A 624 46.40 -62.47 -28.59
C ILE A 624 47.17 -61.22 -28.99
N HIS A 625 46.78 -60.64 -30.11
CA HIS A 625 47.24 -59.35 -30.61
C HIS A 625 46.09 -58.35 -30.64
N ILE A 626 46.27 -57.20 -30.00
CA ILE A 626 45.28 -56.13 -29.90
C ILE A 626 45.79 -54.96 -30.74
N ASN A 627 45.11 -54.69 -31.85
CA ASN A 627 45.39 -53.55 -32.71
C ASN A 627 44.58 -52.34 -32.21
N LEU A 628 45.29 -51.30 -31.77
CA LEU A 628 44.73 -50.04 -31.30
C LEU A 628 45.06 -48.93 -32.29
N ASN A 629 44.06 -48.16 -32.68
CA ASN A 629 44.21 -46.97 -33.52
C ASN A 629 43.74 -45.76 -32.72
N GLY A 630 44.62 -44.78 -32.49
CA GLY A 630 44.26 -43.51 -31.88
C GLY A 630 45.40 -42.50 -31.90
N ASN A 631 45.10 -41.23 -31.66
CA ASN A 631 46.08 -40.13 -31.63
C ASN A 631 45.99 -39.37 -30.30
N ASP A 632 47.15 -39.02 -29.74
CA ASP A 632 47.31 -38.22 -28.52
C ASP A 632 46.43 -38.69 -27.33
N VAL A 633 46.44 -40.00 -27.10
CA VAL A 633 45.91 -40.62 -25.88
C VAL A 633 47.08 -40.91 -24.93
N ASN A 634 47.08 -40.30 -23.76
CA ASN A 634 48.13 -40.46 -22.75
C ASN A 634 47.73 -41.50 -21.70
N ASP A 635 48.71 -41.99 -20.94
CA ASP A 635 48.52 -42.83 -19.75
C ASP A 635 47.51 -43.99 -19.92
N LEU A 636 47.57 -44.63 -21.08
CA LEU A 636 46.68 -45.72 -21.50
C LEU A 636 47.09 -47.04 -20.84
N ASN A 637 46.17 -47.63 -20.06
CA ASN A 637 46.27 -49.01 -19.58
C ASN A 637 45.47 -49.96 -20.50
N ILE A 638 46.10 -51.06 -20.91
CA ILE A 638 45.52 -52.16 -21.69
C ILE A 638 45.48 -53.42 -20.81
N GLY A 639 44.34 -53.68 -20.16
CA GLY A 639 44.17 -54.83 -19.26
C GLY A 639 43.31 -55.95 -19.84
N ILE A 640 43.64 -57.20 -19.49
CA ILE A 640 42.82 -58.40 -19.75
C ILE A 640 42.14 -58.82 -18.44
N TYR A 641 40.83 -59.04 -18.49
CA TYR A 641 40.01 -59.37 -17.32
C TYR A 641 39.15 -60.62 -17.58
N ASN A 642 38.91 -61.44 -16.56
CA ASN A 642 37.95 -62.55 -16.63
C ASN A 642 36.49 -62.06 -16.43
N ILE A 643 35.51 -62.97 -16.52
CA ILE A 643 34.08 -62.62 -16.31
C ILE A 643 33.73 -62.12 -14.91
N LEU A 644 34.60 -62.35 -13.91
CA LEU A 644 34.41 -61.87 -12.53
C LEU A 644 35.02 -60.47 -12.32
N GLY A 645 35.70 -59.92 -13.35
CA GLY A 645 36.39 -58.63 -13.28
C GLY A 645 37.79 -58.71 -12.66
N GLU A 646 38.34 -59.91 -12.44
CA GLU A 646 39.71 -60.08 -11.98
C GLU A 646 40.69 -59.81 -13.14
N MET A 647 41.72 -59.02 -12.88
CA MET A 647 42.78 -58.71 -13.84
C MET A 647 43.71 -59.91 -14.00
N ILE A 648 43.95 -60.31 -15.25
CA ILE A 648 44.85 -61.41 -15.63
C ILE A 648 46.25 -60.87 -15.94
N THR A 649 46.32 -59.77 -16.71
CA THR A 649 47.55 -59.11 -17.15
C THR A 649 47.21 -57.72 -17.66
N GLU A 650 48.18 -56.81 -17.66
CA GLU A 650 48.03 -55.43 -18.16
C GLU A 650 49.32 -54.91 -18.81
N GLU A 651 49.18 -53.90 -19.68
CA GLU A 651 50.29 -53.17 -20.29
C GLU A 651 50.01 -51.67 -20.27
N TYR A 652 50.98 -50.87 -19.80
CA TYR A 652 50.88 -49.41 -19.70
C TYR A 652 51.59 -48.72 -20.87
N VAL A 653 50.91 -47.74 -21.47
CA VAL A 653 51.34 -47.01 -22.65
C VAL A 653 51.24 -45.51 -22.38
N ASN A 654 52.38 -44.86 -22.15
CA ASN A 654 52.45 -43.44 -21.80
C ASN A 654 51.80 -42.51 -22.85
N GLN A 655 51.88 -42.87 -24.14
CA GLN A 655 51.22 -42.16 -25.24
C GLN A 655 50.96 -43.12 -26.42
N LEU A 656 49.73 -43.15 -26.93
CA LEU A 656 49.35 -43.83 -28.17
C LEU A 656 49.26 -42.82 -29.32
N ASN A 657 50.00 -43.08 -30.40
CA ASN A 657 49.96 -42.29 -31.63
C ASN A 657 49.96 -43.18 -32.87
N GLY A 658 48.88 -43.12 -33.64
CA GLY A 658 48.63 -43.96 -34.82
C GLY A 658 48.11 -45.36 -34.48
N ASN A 659 48.48 -46.34 -35.32
CA ASN A 659 48.05 -47.73 -35.19
C ASN A 659 49.18 -48.60 -34.60
N MET A 660 48.94 -49.19 -33.43
CA MET A 660 49.88 -49.99 -32.66
C MET A 660 49.31 -51.37 -32.33
N THR A 661 50.18 -52.38 -32.21
CA THR A 661 49.80 -53.77 -31.90
C THR A 661 50.44 -54.22 -30.59
N TYR A 662 49.62 -54.55 -29.60
CA TYR A 662 50.04 -55.06 -28.28
C TYR A 662 49.77 -56.56 -28.18
N SER A 663 50.63 -57.31 -27.49
CA SER A 663 50.64 -58.78 -27.55
C SER A 663 50.66 -59.41 -26.16
N PHE A 664 49.63 -60.16 -25.82
CA PHE A 664 49.47 -60.79 -24.50
C PHE A 664 49.51 -62.30 -24.63
N ASP A 665 50.36 -62.96 -23.83
CA ASP A 665 50.33 -64.41 -23.64
C ASP A 665 49.28 -64.74 -22.58
N ILE A 666 48.26 -65.47 -23.00
CA ILE A 666 47.17 -65.98 -22.14
C ILE A 666 47.02 -67.50 -22.26
N SER A 667 48.07 -68.20 -22.72
CA SER A 667 48.12 -69.67 -22.86
C SER A 667 47.90 -70.45 -21.57
N THR A 668 48.09 -69.80 -20.41
CA THR A 668 47.91 -70.39 -19.07
C THR A 668 46.50 -70.25 -18.51
N GLN A 669 45.60 -69.56 -19.24
CA GLN A 669 44.25 -69.26 -18.80
C GLN A 669 43.26 -70.35 -19.22
N ALA A 670 42.23 -70.57 -18.41
CA ALA A 670 41.19 -71.53 -18.73
C ALA A 670 40.34 -71.08 -19.93
N GLU A 671 39.75 -72.03 -20.65
CA GLU A 671 38.76 -71.73 -21.69
C GLU A 671 37.59 -70.94 -21.14
N GLY A 672 37.11 -69.96 -21.91
CA GLY A 672 36.01 -69.10 -21.46
C GLY A 672 35.98 -67.74 -22.12
N VAL A 673 35.21 -66.83 -21.51
CA VAL A 673 35.04 -65.46 -21.97
C VAL A 673 35.90 -64.52 -21.14
N TYR A 674 36.64 -63.64 -21.80
CA TYR A 674 37.46 -62.62 -21.17
C TYR A 674 37.18 -61.26 -21.84
N PHE A 675 37.66 -60.18 -21.25
CA PHE A 675 37.49 -58.82 -21.74
C PHE A 675 38.84 -58.12 -21.82
N VAL A 676 39.13 -57.56 -23.00
CA VAL A 676 40.11 -56.47 -23.14
C VAL A 676 39.44 -55.21 -22.61
N ARG A 677 40.06 -54.49 -21.69
CA ARG A 677 39.64 -53.19 -21.20
C ARG A 677 40.78 -52.19 -21.39
N LEU A 678 40.45 -51.09 -22.05
CA LEU A 678 41.32 -49.95 -22.28
C LEU A 678 40.87 -48.82 -21.35
N GLN A 679 41.80 -48.21 -20.62
CA GLN A 679 41.51 -47.13 -19.68
C GLN A 679 42.56 -46.02 -19.82
N SER A 680 42.11 -44.78 -19.92
CA SER A 680 42.96 -43.57 -19.87
C SER A 680 42.30 -42.50 -19.01
N ASP A 681 42.94 -41.34 -18.89
CA ASP A 681 42.32 -40.11 -18.38
C ASP A 681 41.05 -39.71 -19.15
N LYS A 682 40.97 -40.06 -20.43
CA LYS A 682 39.85 -39.76 -21.35
C LYS A 682 38.71 -40.78 -21.33
N GLY A 683 38.82 -41.92 -20.64
CA GLY A 683 37.69 -42.84 -20.44
C GLY A 683 38.00 -44.33 -20.53
N LEU A 684 36.97 -45.13 -20.86
CA LEU A 684 36.99 -46.60 -20.82
C LEU A 684 36.37 -47.27 -22.06
N ILE A 685 37.08 -48.21 -22.69
CA ILE A 685 36.55 -49.11 -23.74
C ILE A 685 36.70 -50.56 -23.27
N SER A 686 35.71 -51.41 -23.53
CA SER A 686 35.79 -52.85 -23.23
C SER A 686 35.35 -53.70 -24.43
N ARG A 687 36.04 -54.81 -24.70
CA ARG A 687 35.73 -55.72 -25.82
C ARG A 687 35.97 -57.18 -25.46
N ARG A 688 34.99 -58.02 -25.79
CA ARG A 688 34.98 -59.45 -25.49
C ARG A 688 35.96 -60.25 -26.36
N ILE A 689 36.72 -61.13 -25.73
CA ILE A 689 37.50 -62.21 -26.36
C ILE A 689 37.00 -63.57 -25.86
N ILE A 690 37.25 -64.63 -26.64
CA ILE A 690 36.89 -66.01 -26.30
C ILE A 690 38.17 -66.85 -26.35
N LEU A 691 38.44 -67.63 -25.31
CA LEU A 691 39.55 -68.60 -25.28
C LEU A 691 39.02 -70.01 -25.49
N THR A 692 39.71 -70.79 -26.30
CA THR A 692 39.38 -72.17 -26.70
C THR A 692 40.62 -73.06 -26.68
N GLU A 693 40.39 -74.38 -26.55
CA GLU A 693 41.39 -75.47 -26.55
C GLU A 693 42.34 -75.53 -27.77
#